data_AF-A0A177CI47-F1
#
_entry.id   AF-A0A177CI47-F1
#
_cell.length_a   1.000
_cell.length_b   1.000
_cell.length_c   1.000
_cell.angle_alpha   90.00
_cell.angle_beta   90.00
_cell.angle_gamma   90.00
#
_symmetry.space_group_name_H-M   'P 1'
#
loop_
_entity.id
_entity.type
_entity.pdbx_description
1 polymer ?
#
loop_
_entity_poly.entity_id
_entity_poly.type
_entity_poly.pdbx_seq_one_letter_code
_entity_poly.pdbx_strand_id
1 'polypeptide(L)'
;MSLNTYQSHVDTRPGTTPPKPDELSELDKLAKKVGGPFKKFASVVGASLAAVPTGTGDGSKLQPEPTDESEALKRIQGNLRDLSHLGITDYKTLLDIGLTKATGTPQDDKDYIMEALIRTAADLPDGSRLRDRLTGEFLTQLWNDLEHPPLSYLGAQYQYRSADGSFNSLVHPQLGAAGTPYARTVKPSMMQTPCRPDAGVVFDSVMTRKHAERHPNEISSVLFYLASIIIHDCFRTDHRDYANSLTSSYLDLSPLYGSNQDEQNLMRTFADGKLKPDAFSEQRLLSFPPGVACLLVMFNRFHNNVVTNLALINEGNRFPKPVAPEDAKDEKKAEAYKAQLKKYDNDLFQTGRLVTCGLYVNIILIDYVRTILNLNRTDSNWQLNPRADIKDLPIGVGNQVSAEFNLVYRWHSTLSTRDEAWTQDLWDGMFGKGRDPKTVSNREFLMKLNEEYQKSEKDPGKRTFAGIKRNADGSLPDQALVDILVSSVEDCANSFGPNRVPAVMRAIEVLGIEQSRAWNLGSLNEFRKYFGLEPHTSFEDITSDKYVAEQLKHLYDHPDKVEIYPGIVVEDAKKAMAPGSGLTPSYTVSRAVLSDAVALVRGDRFYTRDYNPRTLTNWGYAQADSDLAVDNGCVFYKLFLTAFPQHFSNNSVYAHYPLTVPSAMKVALEDPTINKANLYDFSRPVYTPKPLPISSYAAASTILRDQDTYKVTWGKAMTYLMGAPAQDFMLAGDGPKNSISRSLMSKALYVDGWEKEVRSYYASKTVSLLKSRSAKIADFHQVDIIRDIGNLAHVHFASELFQLPLKTVDDPHGIFTEAEMYLLMSGVFALIFFDADPVASFPLHLKSKNAVKVLGEFVEKNVEFVAKFGKLSELAHKVWPRETKLKSYGLHFIQRLLESGMEPKQLVWGQMLGTAGGMVSNQGSLFAQIIEYFLLGDGKKHWPEVQALAAKEDDASFEKLSKYVLEAGRIAGETAVLREAAKDASLTDGEMTVSVKKGDRLFVNLHAASLDPAKFPNPQTLDTSHTAESYIHLGAGPHACLGAPLAKVALTAMLKEVAKLKGLRPAAGAQGKVHSVKKTVGEGEVFHGYLTEVWDGYWPFPCALKVNWDE
;
A
#
# COMPACT_ATOMS: atom_id res chain seq x y z
N MET A 1 50.09 -23.54 -33.72
CA MET A 1 48.92 -22.89 -34.36
C MET A 1 47.84 -22.76 -33.29
N SER A 2 47.52 -21.55 -32.81
CA SER A 2 46.35 -21.30 -31.95
C SER A 2 46.28 -19.80 -31.62
N LEU A 3 45.73 -19.01 -32.54
CA LEU A 3 45.34 -17.62 -32.31
C LEU A 3 43.95 -17.43 -32.94
N ASN A 4 43.02 -16.96 -32.12
CA ASN A 4 41.73 -16.34 -32.47
C ASN A 4 40.63 -17.16 -33.16
N THR A 5 40.11 -18.20 -32.50
CA THR A 5 38.74 -18.71 -32.76
C THR A 5 37.64 -17.97 -31.98
N TYR A 6 37.98 -17.16 -30.97
CA TYR A 6 36.98 -16.46 -30.13
C TYR A 6 36.40 -15.18 -30.79
N GLN A 7 37.14 -14.50 -31.66
CA GLN A 7 36.73 -13.19 -32.20
C GLN A 7 35.49 -13.23 -33.12
N SER A 8 35.03 -14.40 -33.57
CA SER A 8 33.82 -14.55 -34.39
C SER A 8 32.54 -14.80 -33.59
N HIS A 9 32.59 -14.76 -32.25
CA HIS A 9 31.46 -15.13 -31.38
C HIS A 9 31.12 -14.01 -30.40
N VAL A 10 30.24 -13.12 -30.86
CA VAL A 10 29.45 -12.24 -30.01
C VAL A 10 28.00 -12.66 -30.23
N ASP A 11 27.38 -13.20 -29.20
CA ASP A 11 25.93 -13.39 -29.16
C ASP A 11 25.27 -12.02 -29.33
N THR A 12 24.48 -11.83 -30.39
CA THR A 12 23.96 -10.52 -30.84
C THR A 12 22.74 -10.03 -30.06
N ARG A 13 22.50 -10.58 -28.87
CA ARG A 13 21.43 -10.15 -27.96
C ARG A 13 21.58 -8.73 -27.39
N PRO A 14 22.76 -8.11 -27.21
CA PRO A 14 22.82 -6.76 -26.65
C PRO A 14 22.53 -5.74 -27.76
N GLY A 15 21.41 -5.02 -27.61
CA GLY A 15 21.05 -3.90 -28.49
C GLY A 15 19.80 -4.08 -29.33
N THR A 16 19.09 -5.21 -29.23
CA THR A 16 17.71 -5.29 -29.74
C THR A 16 16.75 -4.87 -28.64
N THR A 17 15.98 -3.80 -28.88
CA THR A 17 14.84 -3.45 -28.01
C THR A 17 13.97 -4.70 -27.87
N PRO A 18 13.57 -5.09 -26.63
CA PRO A 18 12.72 -6.25 -26.42
C PRO A 18 11.52 -6.20 -27.38
N PRO A 19 11.11 -7.33 -27.99
CA PRO A 19 9.98 -7.34 -28.89
C PRO A 19 8.77 -6.72 -28.18
N LYS A 20 8.11 -5.80 -28.88
CA LYS A 20 6.88 -5.19 -28.37
C LYS A 20 5.86 -6.29 -28.09
N PRO A 21 4.96 -6.10 -27.12
CA PRO A 21 3.79 -6.95 -26.99
C PRO A 21 3.10 -7.04 -28.35
N ASP A 22 2.59 -8.22 -28.70
CA ASP A 22 1.82 -8.39 -29.94
C ASP A 22 0.72 -7.32 -29.99
N GLU A 23 0.57 -6.67 -31.15
CA GLU A 23 -0.50 -5.69 -31.31
C GLU A 23 -1.84 -6.38 -31.06
N LEU A 24 -2.70 -5.72 -30.27
CA LEU A 24 -4.10 -6.13 -30.12
C LEU A 24 -4.71 -6.39 -31.49
N SER A 25 -5.52 -7.45 -31.61
CA SER A 25 -6.22 -7.71 -32.86
C SER A 25 -7.04 -6.48 -33.29
N GLU A 26 -7.31 -6.30 -34.59
CA GLU A 26 -8.15 -5.18 -35.06
C GLU A 26 -9.53 -5.15 -34.39
N LEU A 27 -10.03 -6.33 -34.00
CA LEU A 27 -11.26 -6.52 -33.23
C LEU A 27 -11.12 -5.99 -31.79
N ASP A 28 -10.00 -6.26 -31.12
CA ASP A 28 -9.70 -5.75 -29.78
C ASP A 28 -9.41 -4.23 -29.77
N LYS A 29 -8.74 -3.72 -30.82
CA LYS A 29 -8.53 -2.29 -31.03
C LYS A 29 -9.85 -1.56 -31.22
N LEU A 30 -10.75 -2.10 -32.05
CA LEU A 30 -12.09 -1.56 -32.25
C LEU A 30 -12.94 -1.65 -30.96
N ALA A 31 -12.89 -2.78 -30.24
CA ALA A 31 -13.57 -2.96 -28.96
C ALA A 31 -13.05 -2.00 -27.87
N LYS A 32 -11.74 -1.72 -27.80
CA LYS A 32 -11.20 -0.68 -26.89
C LYS A 32 -11.57 0.74 -27.32
N LYS A 33 -11.55 1.04 -28.62
CA LYS A 33 -11.83 2.39 -29.16
C LYS A 33 -13.30 2.77 -29.08
N VAL A 34 -14.21 1.82 -29.31
CA VAL A 34 -15.66 1.98 -29.14
C VAL A 34 -16.04 1.82 -27.67
N GLY A 35 -15.47 0.83 -26.97
CA GLY A 35 -15.80 0.49 -25.60
C GLY A 35 -15.25 1.42 -24.53
N GLY A 36 -14.16 2.15 -24.74
CA GLY A 36 -13.61 3.06 -23.72
C GLY A 36 -14.53 4.26 -23.39
N PRO A 37 -14.89 5.07 -24.38
CA PRO A 37 -15.85 6.16 -24.20
C PRO A 37 -17.26 5.63 -23.87
N PHE A 38 -17.68 4.52 -24.50
CA PHE A 38 -18.98 3.92 -24.26
C PHE A 38 -19.09 3.26 -22.89
N LYS A 39 -18.04 2.59 -22.36
CA LYS A 39 -18.03 2.07 -20.97
C LYS A 39 -18.02 3.18 -19.95
N LYS A 40 -17.28 4.28 -20.17
CA LYS A 40 -17.30 5.43 -19.25
C LYS A 40 -18.67 6.10 -19.23
N PHE A 41 -19.30 6.25 -20.39
CA PHE A 41 -20.66 6.80 -20.47
C PHE A 41 -21.70 5.81 -19.94
N ALA A 42 -21.61 4.52 -20.28
CA ALA A 42 -22.49 3.46 -19.79
C ALA A 42 -22.28 3.15 -18.30
N SER A 43 -21.10 3.38 -17.73
CA SER A 43 -20.86 3.28 -16.29
C SER A 43 -21.45 4.47 -15.56
N VAL A 44 -21.40 5.68 -16.14
CA VAL A 44 -22.07 6.86 -15.58
C VAL A 44 -23.60 6.74 -15.69
N VAL A 45 -24.12 6.25 -16.81
CA VAL A 45 -25.55 5.95 -17.00
C VAL A 45 -25.98 4.76 -16.14
N GLY A 46 -25.17 3.71 -16.03
CA GLY A 46 -25.43 2.58 -15.15
C GLY A 46 -25.41 2.99 -13.67
N ALA A 47 -24.48 3.86 -13.28
CA ALA A 47 -24.43 4.44 -11.94
C ALA A 47 -25.67 5.32 -11.65
N SER A 48 -26.16 6.11 -12.62
CA SER A 48 -27.38 6.91 -12.45
C SER A 48 -28.68 6.08 -12.47
N LEU A 49 -28.67 4.90 -13.10
CA LEU A 49 -29.81 3.98 -13.13
C LEU A 49 -29.83 2.95 -12.00
N ALA A 50 -28.71 2.70 -11.32
CA ALA A 50 -28.65 1.80 -10.17
C ALA A 50 -29.60 2.25 -9.05
N ALA A 51 -30.10 1.34 -8.21
CA ALA A 51 -30.87 1.75 -7.05
C ALA A 51 -30.01 2.54 -6.03
N VAL A 52 -30.66 3.34 -5.18
CA VAL A 52 -29.99 3.93 -4.02
C VAL A 52 -29.69 2.80 -3.03
N PRO A 53 -28.44 2.60 -2.57
CA PRO A 53 -28.12 1.56 -1.60
C PRO A 53 -28.81 1.87 -0.27
N THR A 54 -29.71 0.99 0.16
CA THR A 54 -30.43 1.10 1.45
C THR A 54 -30.17 -0.10 2.37
N GLY A 55 -29.36 -1.07 1.91
CA GLY A 55 -29.13 -2.33 2.62
C GLY A 55 -28.10 -2.27 3.75
N THR A 56 -27.31 -1.20 3.85
CA THR A 56 -26.31 -1.02 4.93
C THR A 56 -26.64 0.21 5.78
N GLY A 57 -26.22 0.17 7.05
CA GLY A 57 -26.46 1.28 7.99
C GLY A 57 -25.67 2.56 7.70
N ASP A 58 -24.66 2.50 6.85
CA ASP A 58 -23.81 3.63 6.42
C ASP A 58 -24.10 4.09 4.98
N GLY A 59 -25.07 3.47 4.30
CA GLY A 59 -25.43 3.77 2.91
C GLY A 59 -24.38 3.34 1.87
N SER A 60 -23.37 2.57 2.26
CA SER A 60 -22.42 1.92 1.33
C SER A 60 -23.09 0.83 0.49
N LYS A 61 -22.46 0.49 -0.64
CA LYS A 61 -22.91 -0.62 -1.48
C LYS A 61 -22.37 -1.92 -0.89
N LEU A 62 -23.24 -2.89 -0.64
CA LEU A 62 -22.81 -4.28 -0.53
C LEU A 62 -22.16 -4.65 -1.87
N GLN A 63 -20.92 -5.10 -1.85
CA GLN A 63 -20.31 -5.64 -3.07
C GLN A 63 -21.09 -6.90 -3.43
N PRO A 64 -21.57 -7.05 -4.68
CA PRO A 64 -22.09 -8.33 -5.11
C PRO A 64 -20.95 -9.35 -5.00
N GLU A 65 -21.17 -10.44 -4.28
CA GLU A 65 -20.36 -11.64 -4.42
C GLU A 65 -20.21 -11.94 -5.92
N PRO A 66 -19.01 -12.31 -6.41
CA PRO A 66 -18.81 -12.65 -7.83
C PRO A 66 -19.59 -13.92 -8.14
N THR A 67 -20.89 -13.76 -8.35
CA THR A 67 -21.80 -14.79 -8.80
C THR A 67 -21.84 -14.66 -10.30
N ASP A 68 -21.21 -15.61 -10.97
CA ASP A 68 -21.25 -15.79 -12.42
C ASP A 68 -22.64 -16.30 -12.82
N GLU A 69 -23.69 -15.52 -12.52
CA GLU A 69 -25.09 -15.87 -12.73
C GLU A 69 -25.36 -16.24 -14.21
N SER A 70 -24.58 -15.67 -15.13
CA SER A 70 -24.69 -15.95 -16.57
C SER A 70 -24.12 -17.31 -16.98
N GLU A 71 -23.14 -17.87 -16.26
CA GLU A 71 -22.63 -19.23 -16.50
C GLU A 71 -23.51 -20.30 -15.83
N ALA A 72 -24.03 -20.02 -14.63
CA ALA A 72 -24.95 -20.91 -13.94
C ALA A 72 -26.23 -21.14 -14.76
N LEU A 73 -26.87 -20.08 -15.27
CA LEU A 73 -28.05 -20.17 -16.13
C LEU A 73 -27.78 -20.87 -17.48
N LYS A 74 -26.56 -20.73 -18.03
CA LYS A 74 -26.14 -21.45 -19.26
C LYS A 74 -25.92 -22.95 -19.03
N ARG A 75 -25.45 -23.36 -17.85
CA ARG A 75 -25.37 -24.78 -17.46
C ARG A 75 -26.75 -25.38 -17.18
N ILE A 76 -27.66 -24.60 -16.60
CA ILE A 76 -29.04 -25.02 -16.27
C ILE A 76 -29.84 -25.38 -17.52
N GLN A 77 -29.73 -24.61 -18.60
CA GLN A 77 -30.48 -24.89 -19.84
C GLN A 77 -30.02 -26.16 -20.59
N GLY A 78 -28.83 -26.69 -20.29
CA GLY A 78 -28.29 -27.92 -20.90
C GLY A 78 -28.81 -29.23 -20.28
N ASN A 79 -29.21 -29.22 -19.00
CA ASN A 79 -29.47 -30.44 -18.22
C ASN A 79 -30.96 -30.71 -17.92
N LEU A 80 -31.86 -29.78 -18.25
CA LEU A 80 -33.30 -29.86 -17.92
C LEU A 80 -34.15 -30.75 -18.85
N ARG A 81 -33.53 -31.53 -19.76
CA ARG A 81 -34.26 -32.37 -20.73
C ARG A 81 -34.53 -33.81 -20.27
N ASP A 82 -33.94 -34.26 -19.16
CA ASP A 82 -34.00 -35.68 -18.73
C ASP A 82 -34.73 -35.94 -17.39
N LEU A 83 -35.31 -34.92 -16.75
CA LEU A 83 -35.92 -35.05 -15.41
C LEU A 83 -37.46 -35.21 -15.40
N SER A 84 -38.10 -35.41 -16.55
CA SER A 84 -39.56 -35.56 -16.66
C SER A 84 -40.10 -36.98 -16.37
N HIS A 85 -39.28 -37.90 -15.84
CA HIS A 85 -39.65 -39.32 -15.68
C HIS A 85 -39.78 -39.86 -14.24
N LEU A 86 -39.72 -39.02 -13.20
CA LEU A 86 -39.79 -39.51 -11.81
C LEU A 86 -40.95 -38.86 -11.04
N GLY A 87 -42.01 -39.64 -10.79
CA GLY A 87 -43.21 -39.23 -10.07
C GLY A 87 -43.07 -39.26 -8.55
N ILE A 88 -42.39 -38.27 -7.96
CA ILE A 88 -42.35 -38.04 -6.51
C ILE A 88 -42.45 -36.52 -6.24
N THR A 89 -43.25 -36.15 -5.24
CA THR A 89 -43.70 -34.77 -4.93
C THR A 89 -42.63 -33.82 -4.35
N ASP A 90 -41.42 -34.30 -4.01
CA ASP A 90 -40.32 -33.50 -3.43
C ASP A 90 -39.06 -33.40 -4.33
N TYR A 91 -39.19 -33.62 -5.65
CA TYR A 91 -38.05 -33.59 -6.57
C TYR A 91 -37.33 -32.22 -6.63
N LYS A 92 -38.04 -31.13 -6.33
CA LYS A 92 -37.53 -29.77 -6.42
C LYS A 92 -36.31 -29.56 -5.49
N THR A 93 -36.37 -30.06 -4.26
CA THR A 93 -35.28 -29.98 -3.28
C THR A 93 -34.04 -30.75 -3.74
N LEU A 94 -34.18 -31.94 -4.33
CA LEU A 94 -33.05 -32.71 -4.87
C LEU A 94 -32.42 -32.04 -6.11
N LEU A 95 -33.25 -31.38 -6.92
CA LEU A 95 -32.85 -30.65 -8.11
C LEU A 95 -32.10 -29.36 -7.72
N ASP A 96 -32.59 -28.64 -6.71
CA ASP A 96 -31.95 -27.44 -6.15
C ASP A 96 -30.60 -27.80 -5.48
N ILE A 97 -30.53 -28.90 -4.72
CA ILE A 97 -29.26 -29.40 -4.14
C ILE A 97 -28.25 -29.81 -5.21
N GLY A 98 -28.71 -30.52 -6.25
CA GLY A 98 -27.87 -30.90 -7.39
C GLY A 98 -27.34 -29.69 -8.17
N LEU A 99 -28.17 -28.65 -8.30
CA LEU A 99 -27.77 -27.37 -8.89
C LEU A 99 -26.70 -26.68 -8.03
N THR A 100 -26.96 -26.47 -6.74
CA THR A 100 -26.07 -25.75 -5.82
C THR A 100 -24.71 -26.41 -5.71
N LYS A 101 -24.66 -27.74 -5.65
CA LYS A 101 -23.40 -28.51 -5.59
C LYS A 101 -22.60 -28.42 -6.90
N ALA A 102 -23.27 -28.26 -8.04
CA ALA A 102 -22.64 -28.11 -9.35
C ALA A 102 -22.21 -26.67 -9.66
N THR A 103 -22.89 -25.68 -9.09
CA THR A 103 -22.58 -24.25 -9.27
C THR A 103 -21.61 -23.72 -8.21
N GLY A 104 -21.56 -24.32 -7.02
CA GLY A 104 -20.75 -23.83 -5.89
C GLY A 104 -21.25 -22.50 -5.33
N THR A 105 -22.47 -22.09 -5.67
CA THR A 105 -23.07 -20.84 -5.22
C THR A 105 -23.50 -20.95 -3.75
N PRO A 106 -23.32 -19.90 -2.93
CA PRO A 106 -23.87 -19.85 -1.58
C PRO A 106 -25.39 -20.11 -1.58
N GLN A 107 -25.87 -20.83 -0.57
CA GLN A 107 -27.28 -21.21 -0.41
C GLN A 107 -27.97 -20.28 0.59
N ASP A 108 -29.22 -19.87 0.31
CA ASP A 108 -30.07 -19.20 1.30
C ASP A 108 -30.63 -20.27 2.25
N ASP A 109 -30.21 -20.22 3.51
CA ASP A 109 -30.65 -21.15 4.55
C ASP A 109 -32.16 -21.04 4.84
N LYS A 110 -32.79 -19.91 4.51
CA LYS A 110 -34.24 -19.70 4.65
C LYS A 110 -35.09 -20.51 3.69
N ASP A 111 -34.49 -21.13 2.67
CA ASP A 111 -35.19 -22.06 1.80
C ASP A 111 -35.38 -23.44 2.46
N TYR A 112 -34.81 -23.66 3.65
CA TYR A 112 -34.93 -24.91 4.44
C TYR A 112 -34.56 -26.17 3.64
N ILE A 113 -33.65 -26.04 2.68
CA ILE A 113 -33.29 -27.13 1.77
C ILE A 113 -32.59 -28.27 2.54
N MET A 114 -31.77 -27.95 3.53
CA MET A 114 -31.13 -28.94 4.39
C MET A 114 -32.16 -29.72 5.20
N GLU A 115 -33.12 -29.03 5.82
CA GLU A 115 -34.21 -29.64 6.59
C GLU A 115 -35.12 -30.48 5.71
N ALA A 116 -35.40 -30.04 4.48
CA ALA A 116 -36.16 -30.81 3.50
C ALA A 116 -35.42 -32.11 3.10
N LEU A 117 -34.09 -32.08 2.96
CA LEU A 117 -33.30 -33.29 2.74
C LEU A 117 -33.32 -34.22 3.96
N ILE A 118 -33.22 -33.68 5.18
CA ILE A 118 -33.35 -34.46 6.42
C ILE A 118 -34.71 -35.15 6.51
N ARG A 119 -35.80 -34.41 6.24
CA ARG A 119 -37.17 -34.96 6.21
C ARG A 119 -37.30 -36.08 5.18
N THR A 120 -36.80 -35.87 3.97
CA THR A 120 -36.82 -36.86 2.90
C THR A 120 -36.06 -38.13 3.31
N ALA A 121 -34.88 -37.99 3.92
CA ALA A 121 -34.11 -39.13 4.42
C ALA A 121 -34.83 -39.86 5.57
N ALA A 122 -35.53 -39.14 6.44
CA ALA A 122 -36.27 -39.69 7.57
C ALA A 122 -37.55 -40.45 7.16
N ASP A 123 -38.25 -39.98 6.12
CA ASP A 123 -39.50 -40.59 5.62
C ASP A 123 -39.26 -41.89 4.83
N LEU A 124 -38.00 -42.19 4.46
CA LEU A 124 -37.66 -43.42 3.73
C LEU A 124 -37.55 -44.63 4.67
N PRO A 125 -38.07 -45.81 4.27
CA PRO A 125 -38.08 -47.01 5.11
C PRO A 125 -36.67 -47.53 5.42
N ASP A 126 -36.53 -48.20 6.56
CA ASP A 126 -35.28 -48.85 6.98
C ASP A 126 -34.78 -49.85 5.91
N GLY A 127 -33.49 -49.81 5.58
CA GLY A 127 -32.88 -50.63 4.53
C GLY A 127 -33.03 -50.09 3.09
N SER A 128 -33.62 -48.90 2.92
CA SER A 128 -33.69 -48.22 1.63
C SER A 128 -32.30 -47.77 1.16
N ARG A 129 -31.85 -48.28 -0.01
CA ARG A 129 -30.60 -47.83 -0.65
C ARG A 129 -30.58 -46.32 -0.94
N LEU A 130 -31.73 -45.72 -1.20
CA LEU A 130 -31.83 -44.28 -1.44
C LEU A 130 -31.60 -43.49 -0.16
N ARG A 131 -32.14 -43.97 0.97
CA ARG A 131 -31.90 -43.37 2.29
C ARG A 131 -30.41 -43.42 2.64
N ASP A 132 -29.80 -44.60 2.51
CA ASP A 132 -28.37 -44.78 2.80
C ASP A 132 -27.49 -43.86 1.94
N ARG A 133 -27.82 -43.72 0.64
CA ARG A 133 -27.11 -42.81 -0.27
C ARG A 133 -27.29 -41.34 0.13
N LEU A 134 -28.52 -40.89 0.39
CA LEU A 134 -28.80 -39.51 0.80
C LEU A 134 -28.10 -39.18 2.12
N THR A 135 -28.17 -40.08 3.11
CA THR A 135 -27.46 -39.93 4.38
C THR A 135 -25.94 -39.91 4.17
N GLY A 136 -25.40 -40.78 3.31
CA GLY A 136 -23.96 -40.81 3.00
C GLY A 136 -23.48 -39.52 2.32
N GLU A 137 -24.22 -39.00 1.34
CA GLU A 137 -23.90 -37.73 0.68
C GLU A 137 -24.03 -36.54 1.65
N PHE A 138 -25.03 -36.55 2.53
CA PHE A 138 -25.22 -35.53 3.56
C PHE A 138 -24.09 -35.56 4.60
N LEU A 139 -23.71 -36.73 5.12
CA LEU A 139 -22.56 -36.88 6.01
C LEU A 139 -21.26 -36.44 5.34
N THR A 140 -21.08 -36.72 4.05
CA THR A 140 -19.92 -36.27 3.28
C THR A 140 -19.88 -34.75 3.17
N GLN A 141 -21.02 -34.10 2.93
CA GLN A 141 -21.12 -32.64 2.93
C GLN A 141 -20.77 -32.08 4.31
N LEU A 142 -21.47 -32.51 5.37
CA LEU A 142 -21.21 -32.04 6.75
C LEU A 142 -19.77 -32.27 7.20
N TRP A 143 -19.16 -33.38 6.79
CA TRP A 143 -17.74 -33.63 7.06
C TRP A 143 -16.84 -32.62 6.35
N ASN A 144 -17.10 -32.35 5.07
CA ASN A 144 -16.30 -31.43 4.24
C ASN A 144 -16.61 -29.94 4.47
N ASP A 145 -17.72 -29.61 5.15
CA ASP A 145 -18.03 -28.23 5.58
C ASP A 145 -17.01 -27.72 6.62
N LEU A 146 -16.35 -28.65 7.32
CA LEU A 146 -15.22 -28.36 8.19
C LEU A 146 -13.92 -28.77 7.51
N GLU A 147 -12.87 -27.96 7.67
CA GLU A 147 -11.55 -28.30 7.15
C GLU A 147 -10.86 -29.34 8.04
N HIS A 148 -10.28 -30.38 7.41
CA HIS A 148 -9.52 -31.42 8.09
C HIS A 148 -8.12 -31.54 7.49
N PRO A 149 -7.05 -31.17 8.21
CA PRO A 149 -7.03 -30.62 9.58
C PRO A 149 -7.63 -29.20 9.66
N PRO A 150 -7.94 -28.71 10.88
CA PRO A 150 -8.46 -27.35 11.07
C PRO A 150 -7.57 -26.27 10.46
N LEU A 151 -8.19 -25.16 10.04
CA LEU A 151 -7.53 -24.05 9.36
C LEU A 151 -6.38 -23.44 10.17
N SER A 152 -6.57 -23.24 11.48
CA SER A 152 -5.59 -22.69 12.42
C SER A 152 -5.94 -23.06 13.87
N TYR A 153 -5.03 -22.79 14.81
CA TYR A 153 -5.21 -23.06 16.25
C TYR A 153 -5.11 -21.77 17.08
N LEU A 154 -5.86 -21.73 18.19
CA LEU A 154 -5.69 -20.69 19.19
C LEU A 154 -4.46 -20.98 20.07
N GLY A 155 -3.71 -19.94 20.44
CA GLY A 155 -2.57 -20.04 21.36
C GLY A 155 -1.34 -19.27 20.88
N ALA A 156 -0.51 -18.82 21.83
CA ALA A 156 0.63 -17.94 21.53
C ALA A 156 1.64 -18.57 20.55
N GLN A 157 1.81 -19.90 20.57
CA GLN A 157 2.72 -20.62 19.68
C GLN A 157 2.24 -20.71 18.22
N TYR A 158 0.95 -20.46 17.97
CA TYR A 158 0.37 -20.50 16.62
C TYR A 158 0.09 -19.11 16.06
N GLN A 159 0.04 -18.09 16.92
CA GLN A 159 -0.28 -16.72 16.56
C GLN A 159 0.82 -16.03 15.73
N TYR A 160 2.07 -16.41 15.94
CA TYR A 160 3.23 -15.75 15.33
C TYR A 160 4.19 -16.76 14.70
N ARG A 161 5.05 -16.27 13.81
CA ARG A 161 6.15 -17.07 13.24
C ARG A 161 7.15 -17.40 14.34
N SER A 162 7.43 -18.69 14.55
CA SER A 162 8.54 -19.14 15.39
C SER A 162 9.87 -18.60 14.89
N ALA A 163 10.87 -18.49 15.76
CA ALA A 163 12.17 -17.92 15.39
C ALA A 163 12.97 -18.79 14.43
N ASP A 164 12.75 -20.10 14.46
CA ASP A 164 13.36 -21.12 13.59
C ASP A 164 12.45 -21.54 12.42
N GLY A 165 11.25 -20.97 12.29
CA GLY A 165 10.27 -21.35 11.27
C GLY A 165 9.42 -22.59 11.60
N SER A 166 9.61 -23.23 12.76
CA SER A 166 8.76 -24.34 13.20
C SER A 166 7.29 -23.92 13.41
N PHE A 167 6.39 -24.90 13.41
CA PHE A 167 4.93 -24.73 13.51
C PHE A 167 4.30 -23.94 12.36
N ASN A 168 4.99 -23.74 11.24
CA ASN A 168 4.35 -23.18 10.05
C ASN A 168 3.43 -24.22 9.37
N SER A 169 3.89 -25.45 9.18
CA SER A 169 2.97 -26.57 8.91
C SER A 169 2.30 -27.02 10.20
N LEU A 170 0.96 -27.06 10.21
CA LEU A 170 0.19 -27.57 11.35
C LEU A 170 0.13 -29.11 11.37
N VAL A 171 0.38 -29.76 10.24
CA VAL A 171 0.44 -31.23 10.11
C VAL A 171 1.81 -31.76 10.50
N HIS A 172 2.87 -31.05 10.08
CA HIS A 172 4.25 -31.42 10.34
C HIS A 172 5.02 -30.26 10.97
N PRO A 173 4.93 -30.03 12.29
CA PRO A 173 5.48 -28.83 12.94
C PRO A 173 6.96 -28.55 12.71
N GLN A 174 7.78 -29.55 12.37
CA GLN A 174 9.21 -29.38 12.09
C GLN A 174 9.52 -29.17 10.59
N LEU A 175 8.52 -29.29 9.72
CA LEU A 175 8.70 -29.08 8.28
C LEU A 175 9.12 -27.62 8.05
N GLY A 176 10.22 -27.43 7.34
CA GLY A 176 10.78 -26.13 7.01
C GLY A 176 11.52 -25.43 8.16
N ALA A 177 11.67 -26.06 9.33
CA ALA A 177 12.39 -25.44 10.43
C ALA A 177 13.92 -25.36 10.16
N ALA A 178 14.57 -24.34 10.71
CA ALA A 178 16.02 -24.22 10.70
C ALA A 178 16.68 -25.40 11.43
N GLY A 179 17.85 -25.82 10.95
CA GLY A 179 18.57 -27.00 11.45
C GLY A 179 18.07 -28.32 10.87
N THR A 180 17.23 -28.32 9.82
CA THR A 180 16.70 -29.53 9.18
C THR A 180 17.37 -29.83 7.83
N PRO A 181 17.36 -31.10 7.37
CA PRO A 181 17.94 -31.48 6.08
C PRO A 181 17.26 -30.84 4.88
N TYR A 182 18.03 -30.53 3.83
CA TYR A 182 17.49 -30.19 2.51
C TYR A 182 16.62 -31.32 1.97
N ALA A 183 15.51 -30.94 1.32
CA ALA A 183 14.72 -31.88 0.53
C ALA A 183 15.48 -32.29 -0.75
N ARG A 184 14.95 -33.30 -1.43
CA ARG A 184 15.40 -33.70 -2.78
C ARG A 184 14.20 -33.68 -3.71
N THR A 185 14.34 -32.95 -4.80
CA THR A 185 13.29 -32.85 -5.82
C THR A 185 13.36 -34.01 -6.80
N VAL A 186 14.57 -34.41 -7.21
CA VAL A 186 14.77 -35.35 -8.33
C VAL A 186 15.42 -36.64 -7.86
N LYS A 187 14.89 -37.77 -8.33
CA LYS A 187 15.49 -39.10 -8.13
C LYS A 187 16.72 -39.25 -9.04
N PRO A 188 17.96 -39.35 -8.49
CA PRO A 188 19.14 -39.68 -9.29
C PRO A 188 19.09 -41.18 -9.62
N SER A 189 18.69 -41.50 -10.84
CA SER A 189 18.45 -42.86 -11.34
C SER A 189 19.46 -43.31 -12.38
N MET A 190 20.14 -42.36 -13.01
CA MET A 190 21.09 -42.60 -14.09
C MET A 190 22.47 -42.99 -13.56
N MET A 191 23.10 -43.96 -14.21
CA MET A 191 24.49 -44.33 -13.92
C MET A 191 25.44 -43.21 -14.38
N GLN A 192 26.12 -42.59 -13.42
CA GLN A 192 27.10 -41.53 -13.66
C GLN A 192 28.52 -42.12 -13.78
N THR A 193 29.40 -41.45 -14.53
CA THR A 193 30.82 -41.81 -14.57
C THR A 193 31.43 -41.60 -13.17
N PRO A 194 32.11 -42.59 -12.58
CA PRO A 194 32.68 -42.46 -11.23
C PRO A 194 33.80 -41.41 -11.17
N CYS A 195 34.59 -41.29 -12.23
CA CYS A 195 35.62 -40.26 -12.38
C CYS A 195 35.02 -39.05 -13.10
N ARG A 196 34.52 -38.08 -12.34
CA ARG A 196 34.02 -36.81 -12.89
C ARG A 196 35.17 -35.86 -13.24
N PRO A 197 34.97 -34.91 -14.17
CA PRO A 197 35.97 -33.87 -14.46
C PRO A 197 36.32 -33.03 -13.23
N ASP A 198 37.53 -32.47 -13.19
CA ASP A 198 37.91 -31.50 -12.17
C ASP A 198 36.97 -30.28 -12.21
N ALA A 199 36.43 -29.89 -11.06
CA ALA A 199 35.46 -28.79 -10.98
C ALA A 199 36.07 -27.43 -11.43
N GLY A 200 37.35 -27.21 -11.15
CA GLY A 200 38.08 -26.03 -11.61
C GLY A 200 38.20 -25.99 -13.13
N VAL A 201 38.51 -27.13 -13.75
CA VAL A 201 38.55 -27.27 -15.21
C VAL A 201 37.15 -27.02 -15.81
N VAL A 202 36.08 -27.56 -15.22
CA VAL A 202 34.70 -27.29 -15.67
C VAL A 202 34.42 -25.80 -15.64
N PHE A 203 34.67 -25.12 -14.51
CA PHE A 203 34.46 -23.67 -14.40
C PHE A 203 35.26 -22.87 -15.44
N ASP A 204 36.57 -23.14 -15.53
CA ASP A 204 37.50 -22.40 -16.39
C ASP A 204 37.16 -22.54 -17.89
N SER A 205 36.61 -23.69 -18.26
CA SER A 205 36.32 -24.08 -19.65
C SER A 205 34.95 -23.59 -20.12
N VAL A 206 33.92 -23.67 -19.27
CA VAL A 206 32.53 -23.45 -19.73
C VAL A 206 31.76 -22.34 -19.00
N MET A 207 32.16 -21.93 -17.79
CA MET A 207 31.41 -20.96 -16.99
C MET A 207 32.05 -19.56 -16.96
N THR A 208 33.38 -19.50 -16.96
CA THR A 208 34.12 -18.24 -16.74
C THR A 208 33.81 -17.15 -17.77
N ARG A 209 33.54 -15.94 -17.29
CA ARG A 209 33.24 -14.75 -18.07
C ARG A 209 34.36 -14.44 -19.06
N LYS A 210 34.03 -14.49 -20.35
CA LYS A 210 34.96 -14.09 -21.42
C LYS A 210 34.66 -12.68 -21.94
N HIS A 211 33.41 -12.22 -21.79
CA HIS A 211 32.97 -10.85 -22.04
C HIS A 211 31.77 -10.50 -21.15
N ALA A 212 31.66 -9.25 -20.73
CA ALA A 212 30.47 -8.72 -20.06
C ALA A 212 29.40 -8.40 -21.11
N GLU A 213 28.17 -8.80 -20.85
CA GLU A 213 27.02 -8.51 -21.71
C GLU A 213 25.88 -8.00 -20.83
N ARG A 214 25.37 -6.81 -21.13
CA ARG A 214 24.28 -6.20 -20.38
C ARG A 214 23.01 -7.05 -20.48
N HIS A 215 22.24 -7.08 -19.41
CA HIS A 215 20.96 -7.77 -19.37
C HIS A 215 20.02 -7.24 -20.46
N PRO A 216 19.36 -8.09 -21.27
CA PRO A 216 18.60 -7.65 -22.46
C PRO A 216 17.39 -6.77 -22.14
N ASN A 217 16.76 -6.96 -20.98
CA ASN A 217 15.69 -6.10 -20.49
C ASN A 217 16.17 -4.90 -19.65
N GLU A 218 17.48 -4.68 -19.56
CA GLU A 218 18.14 -3.67 -18.71
C GLU A 218 17.64 -3.70 -17.24
N ILE A 219 17.59 -4.91 -16.68
CA ILE A 219 17.29 -5.13 -15.26
C ILE A 219 18.40 -4.51 -14.41
N SER A 220 18.02 -3.79 -13.35
CA SER A 220 18.97 -3.17 -12.44
C SER A 220 19.60 -4.19 -11.49
N SER A 221 20.76 -3.86 -10.92
CA SER A 221 21.41 -4.68 -9.89
C SER A 221 20.54 -4.89 -8.64
N VAL A 222 19.57 -3.99 -8.38
CA VAL A 222 18.63 -4.11 -7.24
C VAL A 222 17.79 -5.38 -7.29
N LEU A 223 17.43 -5.88 -8.49
CA LEU A 223 16.73 -7.16 -8.61
C LEU A 223 17.55 -8.31 -8.02
N PHE A 224 18.85 -8.31 -8.30
CA PHE A 224 19.77 -9.33 -7.82
C PHE A 224 20.15 -9.13 -6.34
N TYR A 225 20.03 -7.90 -5.82
CA TYR A 225 20.16 -7.64 -4.39
C TYR A 225 18.98 -8.20 -3.60
N LEU A 226 17.75 -8.01 -4.09
CA LEU A 226 16.58 -8.66 -3.51
C LEU A 226 16.67 -10.18 -3.64
N ALA A 227 17.15 -10.71 -4.77
CA ALA A 227 17.42 -12.13 -4.94
C ALA A 227 18.43 -12.64 -3.89
N SER A 228 19.50 -11.90 -3.60
CA SER A 228 20.48 -12.26 -2.58
C SER A 228 19.85 -12.37 -1.18
N ILE A 229 18.90 -11.48 -0.85
CA ILE A 229 18.13 -11.58 0.40
C ILE A 229 17.26 -12.84 0.40
N ILE A 230 16.49 -13.09 -0.67
CA ILE A 230 15.65 -14.31 -0.80
C ILE A 230 16.48 -15.58 -0.64
N ILE A 231 17.66 -15.63 -1.27
CA ILE A 231 18.59 -16.76 -1.19
C ILE A 231 19.04 -16.97 0.25
N HIS A 232 19.46 -15.91 0.94
CA HIS A 232 19.93 -16.01 2.31
C HIS A 232 18.80 -16.27 3.32
N ASP A 233 17.56 -15.99 2.94
CA ASP A 233 16.37 -16.35 3.73
C ASP A 233 16.11 -17.85 3.69
N CYS A 234 16.23 -18.44 2.49
CA CYS A 234 15.96 -19.86 2.25
C CYS A 234 17.16 -20.79 2.51
N PHE A 235 18.40 -20.28 2.40
CA PHE A 235 19.59 -21.13 2.36
C PHE A 235 20.73 -20.67 3.25
N ARG A 236 21.11 -21.57 4.18
CA ARG A 236 22.31 -21.42 5.00
C ARG A 236 22.89 -22.79 5.34
N THR A 237 23.62 -23.40 4.40
CA THR A 237 24.16 -24.76 4.60
C THR A 237 25.10 -24.82 5.82
N ASP A 238 24.93 -25.83 6.66
CA ASP A 238 25.85 -26.11 7.77
C ASP A 238 27.18 -26.63 7.22
N HIS A 239 28.29 -26.08 7.71
CA HIS A 239 29.64 -26.49 7.32
C HIS A 239 30.14 -27.75 8.05
N ARG A 240 29.38 -28.27 9.03
CA ARG A 240 29.66 -29.55 9.71
C ARG A 240 28.90 -30.70 9.09
N ASP A 241 27.65 -30.46 8.71
CA ASP A 241 26.80 -31.41 7.99
C ASP A 241 26.10 -30.70 6.82
N TYR A 242 26.62 -30.92 5.62
CA TYR A 242 26.17 -30.21 4.42
C TYR A 242 24.73 -30.60 4.03
N ALA A 243 24.15 -31.64 4.63
CA ALA A 243 22.76 -31.99 4.41
C ALA A 243 21.81 -30.96 5.03
N ASN A 244 22.20 -30.21 6.06
CA ASN A 244 21.31 -29.35 6.83
C ASN A 244 21.36 -27.88 6.40
N SER A 245 20.21 -27.21 6.46
CA SER A 245 20.10 -25.74 6.40
C SER A 245 19.94 -25.17 7.80
N LEU A 246 20.75 -24.18 8.17
CA LEU A 246 20.68 -23.44 9.44
C LEU A 246 19.68 -22.27 9.39
N THR A 247 18.91 -22.13 8.31
CA THR A 247 17.80 -21.19 8.19
C THR A 247 16.52 -21.93 7.81
N SER A 248 15.38 -21.28 8.02
CA SER A 248 14.08 -21.85 7.71
C SER A 248 13.88 -22.00 6.19
N SER A 249 12.94 -22.84 5.79
CA SER A 249 12.53 -23.00 4.38
C SER A 249 11.43 -22.01 3.97
N TYR A 250 11.22 -20.96 4.75
CA TYR A 250 10.15 -19.98 4.55
C TYR A 250 10.75 -18.63 4.16
N LEU A 251 9.95 -17.81 3.46
CA LEU A 251 10.29 -16.41 3.22
C LEU A 251 9.95 -15.60 4.47
N ASP A 252 10.69 -15.75 5.57
CA ASP A 252 10.37 -15.12 6.87
C ASP A 252 11.30 -13.97 7.24
N LEU A 253 12.06 -13.48 6.23
CA LEU A 253 13.02 -12.40 6.30
C LEU A 253 14.04 -12.62 7.42
N SER A 254 14.46 -13.87 7.62
CA SER A 254 15.52 -14.25 8.55
C SER A 254 16.85 -13.51 8.33
N PRO A 255 17.22 -12.99 7.13
CA PRO A 255 18.41 -12.15 7.02
C PRO A 255 18.33 -10.86 7.85
N LEU A 256 17.12 -10.33 8.06
CA LEU A 256 16.87 -9.22 8.98
C LEU A 256 16.75 -9.70 10.42
N TYR A 257 15.85 -10.67 10.67
CA TYR A 257 15.43 -11.03 12.03
C TYR A 257 16.34 -12.05 12.72
N GLY A 258 16.97 -12.96 11.98
CA GLY A 258 17.67 -14.13 12.50
C GLY A 258 16.90 -15.43 12.30
N SER A 259 17.63 -16.54 12.22
CA SER A 259 17.12 -17.88 11.92
C SER A 259 16.83 -18.74 13.16
N ASN A 260 17.01 -18.17 14.36
CA ASN A 260 16.69 -18.80 15.64
C ASN A 260 16.48 -17.74 16.73
N GLN A 261 16.08 -18.17 17.93
CA GLN A 261 15.71 -17.26 19.01
C GLN A 261 16.88 -16.40 19.51
N ASP A 262 18.10 -16.93 19.53
CA ASP A 262 19.29 -16.19 19.98
C ASP A 262 19.65 -15.07 18.99
N GLU A 263 19.62 -15.36 17.69
CA GLU A 263 19.82 -14.35 16.65
C GLU A 263 18.72 -13.28 16.69
N GLN A 264 17.46 -13.65 16.90
CA GLN A 264 16.37 -12.67 17.09
C GLN A 264 16.58 -11.80 18.33
N ASN A 265 17.00 -12.39 19.44
CA ASN A 265 17.29 -11.64 20.66
C ASN A 265 18.43 -10.65 20.46
N LEU A 266 19.46 -11.00 19.67
CA LEU A 266 20.57 -10.10 19.33
C LEU A 266 20.12 -8.89 18.49
N MET A 267 19.05 -9.02 17.72
CA MET A 267 18.51 -7.97 16.87
C MET A 267 17.59 -6.99 17.60
N ARG A 268 16.93 -7.43 18.67
CA ARG A 268 15.91 -6.64 19.39
C ARG A 268 16.53 -5.62 20.35
N THR A 269 15.80 -4.51 20.54
CA THR A 269 16.07 -3.56 21.64
C THR A 269 15.40 -4.00 22.94
N PHE A 270 14.40 -4.89 22.86
CA PHE A 270 13.46 -5.24 23.94
C PHE A 270 12.68 -4.03 24.48
N ALA A 271 12.51 -2.99 23.65
CA ALA A 271 11.70 -1.82 23.95
C ALA A 271 10.80 -1.45 22.76
N ASP A 272 9.49 -1.34 23.03
CA ASP A 272 8.44 -0.97 22.06
C ASP A 272 8.42 -1.85 20.78
N GLY A 273 8.86 -3.10 20.89
CA GLY A 273 8.89 -4.08 19.80
C GLY A 273 9.98 -3.82 18.75
N LYS A 274 10.91 -2.89 19.00
CA LYS A 274 11.85 -2.39 17.98
C LYS A 274 13.07 -3.30 17.75
N LEU A 275 13.60 -3.19 16.54
CA LEU A 275 14.93 -3.65 16.16
C LEU A 275 15.98 -2.57 16.44
N LYS A 276 17.22 -2.97 16.70
CA LYS A 276 18.36 -2.05 16.75
C LYS A 276 18.45 -1.25 15.44
N PRO A 277 18.69 0.08 15.48
CA PRO A 277 18.70 0.92 14.29
C PRO A 277 19.66 0.43 13.21
N ASP A 278 19.17 0.35 11.96
CA ASP A 278 19.95 0.05 10.76
C ASP A 278 20.84 -1.22 10.91
N ALA A 279 20.31 -2.23 11.56
CA ALA A 279 20.96 -3.52 11.80
C ALA A 279 20.24 -4.66 11.09
N PHE A 280 20.96 -5.72 10.76
CA PHE A 280 20.42 -6.98 10.25
C PHE A 280 21.24 -8.17 10.74
N SER A 281 20.60 -9.34 10.85
CA SER A 281 21.18 -10.53 11.45
C SER A 281 22.28 -11.16 10.58
N GLU A 282 22.00 -11.35 9.29
CA GLU A 282 22.85 -12.15 8.40
C GLU A 282 24.18 -11.45 8.08
N GLN A 283 25.21 -11.84 8.81
CA GLN A 283 26.56 -11.28 8.72
C GLN A 283 27.20 -11.51 7.34
N ARG A 284 26.87 -12.60 6.63
CA ARG A 284 27.47 -12.94 5.33
C ARG A 284 27.20 -11.87 4.27
N LEU A 285 26.07 -11.15 4.38
CA LEU A 285 25.68 -10.11 3.45
C LEU A 285 26.48 -8.81 3.58
N LEU A 286 27.36 -8.68 4.59
CA LEU A 286 28.34 -7.59 4.65
C LEU A 286 29.42 -7.68 3.57
N SER A 287 29.65 -8.89 3.04
CA SER A 287 30.62 -9.16 1.97
C SER A 287 29.97 -9.18 0.58
N PHE A 288 28.74 -8.66 0.45
CA PHE A 288 28.02 -8.49 -0.81
C PHE A 288 28.04 -7.01 -1.23
N PRO A 289 27.76 -6.70 -2.51
CA PRO A 289 27.57 -5.32 -2.96
C PRO A 289 26.65 -4.55 -2.00
N PRO A 290 27.01 -3.31 -1.64
CA PRO A 290 26.42 -2.65 -0.47
C PRO A 290 24.93 -2.30 -0.62
N GLY A 291 24.37 -2.34 -1.83
CA GLY A 291 22.93 -2.20 -2.03
C GLY A 291 22.12 -3.32 -1.37
N VAL A 292 22.67 -4.52 -1.17
CA VAL A 292 22.02 -5.60 -0.42
C VAL A 292 21.79 -5.19 1.04
N ALA A 293 22.82 -4.66 1.68
CA ALA A 293 22.74 -4.16 3.05
C ALA A 293 21.79 -2.95 3.16
N CYS A 294 21.76 -2.07 2.14
CA CYS A 294 20.82 -0.95 2.09
C CYS A 294 19.36 -1.43 2.10
N LEU A 295 19.00 -2.45 1.32
CA LEU A 295 17.64 -3.02 1.34
C LEU A 295 17.26 -3.60 2.72
N LEU A 296 18.19 -4.28 3.40
CA LEU A 296 17.94 -4.78 4.76
C LEU A 296 17.77 -3.66 5.78
N VAL A 297 18.55 -2.58 5.66
CA VAL A 297 18.37 -1.35 6.45
C VAL A 297 16.99 -0.75 6.20
N MET A 298 16.51 -0.73 4.96
CA MET A 298 15.16 -0.24 4.65
C MET A 298 14.07 -1.09 5.31
N PHE A 299 14.19 -2.43 5.28
CA PHE A 299 13.25 -3.30 5.99
C PHE A 299 13.31 -3.14 7.52
N ASN A 300 14.50 -2.90 8.09
CA ASN A 300 14.64 -2.55 9.51
C ASN A 300 13.87 -1.26 9.85
N ARG A 301 14.08 -0.19 9.08
CA ARG A 301 13.38 1.09 9.24
C ARG A 301 11.87 0.93 9.08
N PHE A 302 11.42 0.14 8.11
CA PHE A 302 10.02 -0.19 7.92
C PHE A 302 9.43 -0.90 9.14
N HIS A 303 10.09 -1.93 9.66
CA HIS A 303 9.65 -2.62 10.90
C HIS A 303 9.50 -1.63 12.06
N ASN A 304 10.53 -0.81 12.30
CA ASN A 304 10.53 0.17 13.40
C ASN A 304 9.44 1.24 13.23
N ASN A 305 9.13 1.64 12.00
CA ASN A 305 7.98 2.49 11.69
C ASN A 305 6.65 1.78 12.00
N VAL A 306 6.50 0.52 11.57
CA VAL A 306 5.30 -0.27 11.80
C VAL A 306 5.01 -0.43 13.29
N VAL A 307 5.96 -0.90 14.10
CA VAL A 307 5.70 -1.11 15.55
C VAL A 307 5.42 0.19 16.29
N THR A 308 6.01 1.31 15.84
CA THR A 308 5.69 2.64 16.38
C THR A 308 4.23 2.99 16.10
N ASN A 309 3.74 2.77 14.89
CA ASN A 309 2.34 3.04 14.54
C ASN A 309 1.37 2.06 15.21
N LEU A 310 1.70 0.76 15.30
CA LEU A 310 0.88 -0.23 16.01
C LEU A 310 0.69 0.16 17.49
N ALA A 311 1.76 0.63 18.14
CA ALA A 311 1.70 1.10 19.53
C ALA A 311 0.85 2.38 19.67
N LEU A 312 0.94 3.31 18.70
CA LEU A 312 0.16 4.55 18.70
C LEU A 312 -1.33 4.28 18.46
N ILE A 313 -1.67 3.40 17.53
CA ILE A 313 -3.05 3.07 17.15
C ILE A 313 -3.71 2.19 18.21
N ASN A 314 -2.98 1.18 18.71
CA ASN A 314 -3.47 0.23 19.71
C ASN A 314 -4.85 -0.38 19.35
N GLU A 315 -4.97 -0.91 18.13
CA GLU A 315 -6.22 -1.46 17.59
C GLU A 315 -6.83 -2.50 18.55
N GLY A 316 -8.10 -2.30 18.91
CA GLY A 316 -8.81 -3.21 19.81
C GLY A 316 -8.20 -3.34 21.20
N ASN A 317 -7.35 -2.39 21.61
CA ASN A 317 -6.55 -2.46 22.84
C ASN A 317 -5.59 -3.68 22.88
N ARG A 318 -5.03 -4.07 21.72
CA ARG A 318 -4.10 -5.21 21.57
C ARG A 318 -2.71 -4.95 22.14
N PHE A 319 -2.26 -3.70 22.18
CA PHE A 319 -0.95 -3.25 22.64
C PHE A 319 -1.05 -2.21 23.76
N PRO A 320 -1.73 -2.50 24.89
CA PRO A 320 -1.87 -1.54 25.97
C PRO A 320 -0.50 -1.26 26.58
N LYS A 321 -0.03 -0.01 26.50
CA LYS A 321 1.27 0.38 27.06
C LYS A 321 1.24 0.22 28.59
N PRO A 322 2.12 -0.62 29.18
CA PRO A 322 2.12 -0.83 30.62
C PRO A 322 2.49 0.45 31.38
N VAL A 323 1.81 0.71 32.49
CA VAL A 323 2.07 1.86 33.38
C VAL A 323 2.86 1.40 34.59
N ALA A 324 3.91 2.13 34.95
CA ALA A 324 4.73 1.82 36.11
C ALA A 324 3.90 1.94 37.41
N PRO A 325 4.11 1.06 38.41
CA PRO A 325 3.41 1.15 39.68
C PRO A 325 3.82 2.41 40.47
N GLU A 326 2.87 3.04 41.16
CA GLU A 326 3.12 4.23 42.00
C GLU A 326 4.13 3.96 43.13
N ASP A 327 4.08 2.77 43.74
CA ASP A 327 5.08 2.31 44.71
C ASP A 327 5.96 1.21 44.10
N ALA A 328 7.17 1.60 43.70
CA ALA A 328 8.16 0.70 43.11
C ALA A 328 8.75 -0.33 44.09
N LYS A 329 8.44 -0.23 45.40
CA LYS A 329 8.92 -1.18 46.43
C LYS A 329 8.03 -2.41 46.59
N ASP A 330 6.82 -2.39 46.02
CA ASP A 330 5.96 -3.57 45.96
C ASP A 330 6.50 -4.55 44.90
N GLU A 331 7.25 -5.56 45.36
CA GLU A 331 7.91 -6.54 44.51
C GLU A 331 6.95 -7.25 43.56
N LYS A 332 5.71 -7.54 44.00
CA LYS A 332 4.70 -8.21 43.15
C LYS A 332 4.23 -7.32 42.01
N LYS A 333 3.98 -6.03 42.29
CA LYS A 333 3.59 -5.06 41.26
C LYS A 333 4.73 -4.78 40.29
N ALA A 334 5.97 -4.70 40.79
CA ALA A 334 7.16 -4.52 39.95
C ALA A 334 7.39 -5.72 39.02
N GLU A 335 7.18 -6.95 39.50
CA GLU A 335 7.28 -8.17 38.68
C GLU A 335 6.17 -8.23 37.63
N ALA A 336 4.91 -7.95 38.00
CA ALA A 336 3.80 -7.88 37.08
C ALA A 336 4.01 -6.84 35.97
N TYR A 337 4.52 -5.65 36.31
CA TYR A 337 4.87 -4.61 35.34
C TYR A 337 5.96 -5.07 34.36
N LYS A 338 7.01 -5.73 34.84
CA LYS A 338 8.07 -6.31 33.97
C LYS A 338 7.50 -7.38 33.02
N ALA A 339 6.62 -8.24 33.50
CA ALA A 339 5.96 -9.26 32.67
C ALA A 339 5.07 -8.62 31.60
N GLN A 340 4.32 -7.57 31.95
CA GLN A 340 3.51 -6.79 31.01
C GLN A 340 4.37 -6.07 29.96
N LEU A 341 5.49 -5.46 30.36
CA LEU A 341 6.45 -4.85 29.42
C LEU A 341 7.01 -5.87 28.43
N LYS A 342 7.40 -7.05 28.91
CA LYS A 342 7.90 -8.14 28.05
C LYS A 342 6.83 -8.60 27.06
N LYS A 343 5.57 -8.75 27.51
CA LYS A 343 4.45 -9.11 26.63
C LYS A 343 4.17 -8.02 25.59
N TYR A 344 4.08 -6.76 26.02
CA TYR A 344 3.84 -5.60 25.16
C TYR A 344 4.92 -5.48 24.06
N ASP A 345 6.20 -5.57 24.44
CA ASP A 345 7.31 -5.56 23.49
C ASP A 345 7.25 -6.74 22.52
N ASN A 346 6.97 -7.96 23.01
CA ASN A 346 6.88 -9.14 22.16
C ASN A 346 5.70 -9.11 21.19
N ASP A 347 4.53 -8.68 21.63
CA ASP A 347 3.36 -8.60 20.75
C ASP A 347 3.55 -7.56 19.65
N LEU A 348 4.14 -6.40 19.97
CA LEU A 348 4.52 -5.41 18.97
C LEU A 348 5.55 -5.97 18.00
N PHE A 349 6.66 -6.54 18.50
CA PHE A 349 7.71 -7.13 17.67
C PHE A 349 7.15 -8.19 16.70
N GLN A 350 6.37 -9.14 17.21
CA GLN A 350 5.87 -10.24 16.38
C GLN A 350 4.81 -9.78 15.38
N THR A 351 3.93 -8.85 15.77
CA THR A 351 2.97 -8.27 14.82
C THR A 351 3.67 -7.44 13.75
N GLY A 352 4.66 -6.63 14.13
CA GLY A 352 5.51 -5.88 13.20
C GLY A 352 6.32 -6.79 12.26
N ARG A 353 6.80 -7.93 12.76
CA ARG A 353 7.44 -8.98 11.95
C ARG A 353 6.48 -9.52 10.88
N LEU A 354 5.24 -9.88 11.25
CA LEU A 354 4.23 -10.36 10.29
C LEU A 354 3.92 -9.33 9.21
N VAL A 355 3.72 -8.06 9.58
CA VAL A 355 3.44 -6.96 8.63
C VAL A 355 4.61 -6.73 7.68
N THR A 356 5.84 -6.70 8.21
CA THR A 356 7.06 -6.52 7.39
C THR A 356 7.28 -7.70 6.45
N CYS A 357 7.06 -8.93 6.90
CA CYS A 357 7.09 -10.12 6.05
C CYS A 357 5.97 -10.09 5.00
N GLY A 358 4.81 -9.51 5.32
CA GLY A 358 3.71 -9.26 4.39
C GLY A 358 4.11 -8.30 3.27
N LEU A 359 4.75 -7.18 3.59
CA LEU A 359 5.30 -6.28 2.58
C LEU A 359 6.38 -6.98 1.75
N TYR A 360 7.29 -7.71 2.39
CA TYR A 360 8.37 -8.46 1.72
C TYR A 360 7.84 -9.45 0.68
N VAL A 361 6.86 -10.29 1.03
CA VAL A 361 6.28 -11.25 0.07
C VAL A 361 5.49 -10.54 -1.04
N ASN A 362 4.82 -9.43 -0.72
CA ASN A 362 4.11 -8.65 -1.73
C ASN A 362 5.12 -8.05 -2.73
N ILE A 363 6.23 -7.45 -2.28
CA ILE A 363 7.34 -7.03 -3.17
C ILE A 363 7.81 -8.19 -4.06
N ILE A 364 7.95 -9.40 -3.51
CA ILE A 364 8.33 -10.58 -4.29
C ILE A 364 7.29 -10.91 -5.38
N LEU A 365 6.01 -10.95 -5.03
CA LEU A 365 4.95 -11.40 -5.93
C LEU A 365 4.57 -10.36 -7.00
N ILE A 366 4.53 -9.07 -6.63
CA ILE A 366 3.92 -8.04 -7.49
C ILE A 366 4.93 -7.05 -8.09
N ASP A 367 6.16 -6.99 -7.59
CA ASP A 367 7.25 -6.20 -8.17
C ASP A 367 8.32 -7.11 -8.82
N TYR A 368 8.85 -8.07 -8.06
CA TYR A 368 9.94 -8.93 -8.47
C TYR A 368 9.50 -9.98 -9.51
N VAL A 369 8.50 -10.81 -9.21
CA VAL A 369 7.95 -11.77 -10.19
C VAL A 369 7.35 -11.05 -11.40
N ARG A 370 6.76 -9.86 -11.20
CA ARG A 370 6.30 -9.00 -12.28
C ARG A 370 7.44 -8.65 -13.25
N THR A 371 8.59 -8.26 -12.71
CA THR A 371 9.79 -7.97 -13.51
C THR A 371 10.39 -9.23 -14.13
N ILE A 372 10.38 -10.37 -13.43
CA ILE A 372 10.81 -11.69 -13.97
C ILE A 372 9.97 -12.09 -15.19
N LEU A 373 8.68 -11.80 -15.19
CA LEU A 373 7.75 -12.07 -16.29
C LEU A 373 7.62 -10.91 -17.28
N ASN A 374 8.44 -9.86 -17.14
CA ASN A 374 8.45 -8.66 -17.99
C ASN A 374 7.10 -7.90 -18.06
N LEU A 375 6.26 -8.07 -17.05
CA LEU A 375 4.94 -7.44 -16.97
C LEU A 375 5.01 -5.94 -16.68
N ASN A 376 6.16 -5.44 -16.17
CA ASN A 376 6.45 -4.01 -16.02
C ASN A 376 6.57 -3.28 -17.36
N ARG A 377 6.68 -4.00 -18.48
CA ARG A 377 6.61 -3.46 -19.85
C ARG A 377 5.23 -3.64 -20.50
N THR A 378 4.19 -3.85 -19.69
CA THR A 378 2.79 -4.01 -20.14
C THR A 378 1.84 -3.27 -19.19
N ASP A 379 0.64 -2.96 -19.66
CA ASP A 379 -0.44 -2.41 -18.82
C ASP A 379 -1.36 -3.50 -18.23
N SER A 380 -0.85 -4.73 -18.08
CA SER A 380 -1.64 -5.86 -17.58
C SER A 380 -1.73 -5.86 -16.05
N ASN A 381 -2.94 -6.05 -15.53
CA ASN A 381 -3.21 -6.32 -14.11
C ASN A 381 -3.12 -7.82 -13.75
N TRP A 382 -2.82 -8.69 -14.71
CA TRP A 382 -2.64 -10.11 -14.42
C TRP A 382 -1.39 -10.32 -13.54
N GLN A 383 -1.53 -11.15 -12.52
CA GLN A 383 -0.47 -11.53 -11.59
C GLN A 383 -0.45 -13.05 -11.44
N LEU A 384 0.74 -13.64 -11.37
CA LEU A 384 0.89 -15.01 -10.92
C LEU A 384 0.72 -15.02 -9.39
N ASN A 385 -0.49 -15.30 -8.91
CA ASN A 385 -0.82 -15.26 -7.48
C ASN A 385 -0.88 -16.68 -6.86
N PRO A 386 0.14 -17.14 -6.12
CA PRO A 386 0.14 -18.47 -5.48
C PRO A 386 -0.93 -18.64 -4.40
N ARG A 387 -1.50 -17.52 -3.92
CA ARG A 387 -2.52 -17.47 -2.86
C ARG A 387 -3.94 -17.64 -3.38
N ALA A 388 -4.14 -17.74 -4.69
CA ALA A 388 -5.46 -17.92 -5.27
C ALA A 388 -6.14 -19.17 -4.70
N ASP A 389 -7.43 -19.05 -4.38
CA ASP A 389 -8.24 -20.19 -3.97
C ASP A 389 -8.57 -21.04 -5.20
N ILE A 390 -8.08 -22.27 -5.18
CA ILE A 390 -8.19 -23.22 -6.29
C ILE A 390 -8.67 -24.53 -5.69
N LYS A 391 -9.86 -24.94 -6.10
CA LYS A 391 -10.49 -26.18 -5.66
C LYS A 391 -9.53 -27.36 -5.80
N ASP A 392 -9.49 -28.21 -4.78
CA ASP A 392 -8.69 -29.44 -4.70
C ASP A 392 -7.16 -29.25 -4.71
N LEU A 393 -6.65 -28.01 -4.64
CA LEU A 393 -5.22 -27.72 -4.56
C LEU A 393 -4.80 -27.30 -3.12
N PRO A 394 -3.95 -28.05 -2.41
CA PRO A 394 -3.59 -27.74 -1.02
C PRO A 394 -2.93 -26.35 -0.85
N ILE A 395 -3.19 -25.72 0.30
CA ILE A 395 -2.65 -24.39 0.67
C ILE A 395 -2.31 -24.36 2.17
N GLY A 396 -1.19 -23.72 2.54
CA GLY A 396 -0.74 -23.59 3.94
C GLY A 396 -0.25 -24.89 4.58
N VAL A 397 0.26 -25.84 3.80
CA VAL A 397 0.66 -27.19 4.28
C VAL A 397 2.13 -27.31 4.71
N GLY A 398 2.92 -26.24 4.58
CA GLY A 398 4.36 -26.18 4.82
C GLY A 398 5.21 -26.29 3.56
N ASN A 399 6.51 -26.01 3.71
CA ASN A 399 7.50 -26.06 2.63
C ASN A 399 8.85 -26.56 3.19
N GLN A 400 9.61 -27.32 2.39
CA GLN A 400 11.01 -27.65 2.64
C GLN A 400 11.80 -27.37 1.37
N VAL A 401 12.78 -26.48 1.44
CA VAL A 401 13.62 -26.19 0.27
C VAL A 401 14.51 -27.36 -0.07
N SER A 402 14.70 -27.62 -1.37
CA SER A 402 15.55 -28.71 -1.84
C SER A 402 16.99 -28.28 -2.11
N ALA A 403 17.88 -29.26 -2.13
CA ALA A 403 19.27 -29.07 -2.53
C ALA A 403 19.37 -28.64 -4.01
N GLU A 404 18.49 -29.11 -4.89
CA GLU A 404 18.41 -28.64 -6.28
C GLU A 404 17.98 -27.17 -6.35
N PHE A 405 17.02 -26.76 -5.51
CA PHE A 405 16.55 -25.37 -5.47
C PHE A 405 17.68 -24.40 -5.07
N ASN A 406 18.55 -24.81 -4.14
CA ASN A 406 19.75 -24.05 -3.78
C ASN A 406 20.64 -23.74 -5.00
N LEU A 407 20.80 -24.70 -5.91
CA LEU A 407 21.66 -24.55 -7.09
C LEU A 407 21.02 -23.66 -8.16
N VAL A 408 19.70 -23.80 -8.37
CA VAL A 408 18.93 -23.03 -9.36
C VAL A 408 18.97 -21.52 -9.11
N TYR A 409 19.18 -21.11 -7.85
CA TYR A 409 19.22 -19.72 -7.44
C TYR A 409 20.62 -19.07 -7.46
N ARG A 410 21.67 -19.77 -7.91
CA ARG A 410 23.04 -19.23 -7.98
C ARG A 410 23.26 -18.44 -9.26
N TRP A 411 22.82 -17.18 -9.27
CA TRP A 411 22.81 -16.33 -10.46
C TRP A 411 24.08 -15.49 -10.64
N HIS A 412 25.27 -16.00 -10.30
CA HIS A 412 26.51 -15.22 -10.34
C HIS A 412 26.90 -14.73 -11.75
N SER A 413 26.32 -15.31 -12.81
CA SER A 413 26.45 -14.81 -14.19
C SER A 413 25.97 -13.36 -14.35
N THR A 414 25.01 -12.92 -13.53
CA THR A 414 24.34 -11.61 -13.70
C THR A 414 24.99 -10.48 -12.93
N LEU A 415 26.03 -10.75 -12.14
CA LEU A 415 26.83 -9.71 -11.47
C LEU A 415 27.21 -8.63 -12.49
N SER A 416 26.81 -7.38 -12.22
CA SER A 416 27.12 -6.25 -13.09
C SER A 416 28.63 -6.03 -13.16
N THR A 417 29.09 -5.25 -14.14
CA THR A 417 30.51 -4.89 -14.24
C THR A 417 30.98 -4.12 -13.00
N ARG A 418 30.11 -3.28 -12.43
CA ARG A 418 30.41 -2.52 -11.22
C ARG A 418 30.53 -3.44 -10.00
N ASP A 419 29.61 -4.37 -9.84
CA ASP A 419 29.60 -5.28 -8.69
C ASP A 419 30.69 -6.36 -8.81
N GLU A 420 31.05 -6.77 -10.04
CA GLU A 420 32.26 -7.57 -10.29
C GLU A 420 33.51 -6.83 -9.84
N ALA A 421 33.66 -5.54 -10.18
CA ALA A 421 34.80 -4.73 -9.74
C ALA A 421 34.84 -4.60 -8.21
N TRP A 422 33.68 -4.37 -7.57
CA TRP A 422 33.58 -4.35 -6.11
C TRP A 422 34.02 -5.67 -5.48
N THR A 423 33.61 -6.80 -6.07
CA THR A 423 33.99 -8.14 -5.61
C THR A 423 35.49 -8.39 -5.81
N GLN A 424 36.06 -7.88 -6.91
CA GLN A 424 37.50 -7.92 -7.17
C GLN A 424 38.30 -7.09 -6.15
N ASP A 425 37.80 -5.93 -5.72
CA ASP A 425 38.46 -5.13 -4.68
C ASP A 425 38.45 -5.87 -3.33
N LEU A 426 37.36 -6.55 -2.99
CA LEU A 426 37.30 -7.40 -1.80
C LEU A 426 38.30 -8.57 -1.89
N TRP A 427 38.37 -9.22 -3.06
CA TRP A 427 39.35 -10.28 -3.34
C TRP A 427 40.79 -9.78 -3.19
N ASP A 428 41.12 -8.64 -3.80
CA ASP A 428 42.44 -8.03 -3.73
C ASP A 428 42.82 -7.67 -2.29
N GLY A 429 41.86 -7.25 -1.47
CA GLY A 429 42.04 -7.04 -0.03
C GLY A 429 42.36 -8.31 0.76
N MET A 430 41.76 -9.46 0.38
CA MET A 430 41.97 -10.74 1.06
C MET A 430 43.26 -11.46 0.62
N PHE A 431 43.57 -11.43 -0.68
CA PHE A 431 44.62 -12.26 -1.30
C PHE A 431 45.78 -11.46 -1.91
N GLY A 432 45.70 -10.14 -1.92
CA GLY A 432 46.64 -9.25 -2.58
C GLY A 432 46.27 -8.94 -4.03
N LYS A 433 46.57 -7.71 -4.46
CA LYS A 433 46.20 -7.19 -5.77
C LYS A 433 46.76 -8.04 -6.92
N GLY A 434 45.88 -8.43 -7.84
CA GLY A 434 46.26 -9.19 -9.04
C GLY A 434 46.55 -10.67 -8.81
N ARG A 435 46.22 -11.21 -7.62
CA ARG A 435 46.31 -12.65 -7.36
C ARG A 435 45.32 -13.40 -8.25
N ASP A 436 45.83 -14.32 -9.08
CA ASP A 436 45.01 -15.16 -9.94
C ASP A 436 44.12 -16.13 -9.12
N PRO A 437 42.78 -16.10 -9.27
CA PRO A 437 41.86 -17.04 -8.61
C PRO A 437 42.17 -18.52 -8.83
N LYS A 438 42.87 -18.89 -9.91
CA LYS A 438 43.29 -20.27 -10.18
C LYS A 438 44.36 -20.77 -9.22
N THR A 439 45.12 -19.85 -8.62
CA THR A 439 46.24 -20.17 -7.72
C THR A 439 45.82 -20.33 -6.26
N VAL A 440 44.56 -20.05 -5.93
CA VAL A 440 44.02 -20.13 -4.57
C VAL A 440 43.29 -21.47 -4.39
N SER A 441 43.70 -22.25 -3.39
CA SER A 441 43.05 -23.51 -3.06
C SER A 441 41.74 -23.30 -2.28
N ASN A 442 40.80 -24.26 -2.35
CA ASN A 442 39.56 -24.21 -1.57
C ASN A 442 39.82 -24.04 -0.06
N ARG A 443 40.85 -24.70 0.48
CA ARG A 443 41.22 -24.59 1.88
C ARG A 443 41.71 -23.18 2.23
N GLU A 444 42.60 -22.62 1.42
CA GLU A 444 43.10 -21.26 1.60
C GLU A 444 41.96 -20.23 1.54
N PHE A 445 41.06 -20.37 0.55
CA PHE A 445 39.89 -19.52 0.40
C PHE A 445 38.98 -19.57 1.64
N LEU A 446 38.62 -20.76 2.11
CA LEU A 446 37.77 -20.93 3.30
C LEU A 446 38.43 -20.41 4.58
N MET A 447 39.76 -20.58 4.73
CA MET A 447 40.51 -20.01 5.86
C MET A 447 40.43 -18.49 5.85
N LYS A 448 40.69 -17.85 4.69
CA LYS A 448 40.61 -16.39 4.54
C LYS A 448 39.21 -15.84 4.76
N LEU A 449 38.20 -16.52 4.23
CA LEU A 449 36.81 -16.15 4.46
C LEU A 449 36.42 -16.22 5.94
N ASN A 450 36.88 -17.26 6.66
CA ASN A 450 36.68 -17.36 8.10
C ASN A 450 37.43 -16.25 8.87
N GLU A 451 38.66 -15.90 8.47
CA GLU A 451 39.38 -14.75 9.05
C GLU A 451 38.56 -13.45 8.90
N GLU A 452 38.01 -13.17 7.72
CA GLU A 452 37.14 -12.01 7.51
C GLU A 452 35.88 -12.06 8.38
N TYR A 453 35.22 -13.21 8.52
CA TYR A 453 34.06 -13.36 9.41
C TYR A 453 34.37 -13.13 10.89
N GLN A 454 35.60 -13.40 11.34
CA GLN A 454 35.97 -13.11 12.73
C GLN A 454 36.29 -11.64 12.97
N LYS A 455 36.63 -10.87 11.92
CA LYS A 455 36.92 -9.43 12.04
C LYS A 455 35.67 -8.58 12.22
N SER A 456 34.53 -9.00 11.69
CA SER A 456 33.31 -8.20 11.78
C SER A 456 32.75 -8.18 13.20
N GLU A 457 32.20 -7.04 13.60
CA GLU A 457 31.58 -6.82 14.90
C GLU A 457 30.43 -7.82 15.18
N LYS A 458 30.43 -8.38 16.40
CA LYS A 458 29.46 -9.41 16.80
C LYS A 458 28.09 -8.79 17.05
N ASP A 459 28.05 -7.60 17.63
CA ASP A 459 26.81 -6.85 17.83
C ASP A 459 26.27 -6.27 16.49
N PRO A 460 25.10 -6.72 15.99
CA PRO A 460 24.55 -6.22 14.74
C PRO A 460 24.38 -4.71 14.68
N GLY A 461 24.09 -4.06 15.82
CA GLY A 461 23.89 -2.61 15.92
C GLY A 461 25.16 -1.77 15.73
N LYS A 462 26.33 -2.42 15.69
CA LYS A 462 27.64 -1.76 15.53
C LYS A 462 28.32 -2.09 14.20
N ARG A 463 27.80 -3.05 13.43
CA ARG A 463 28.33 -3.44 12.12
C ARG A 463 28.22 -2.26 11.13
N THR A 464 29.19 -2.11 10.25
CA THR A 464 29.20 -1.13 9.16
C THR A 464 29.52 -1.81 7.84
N PHE A 465 29.23 -1.13 6.73
CA PHE A 465 29.55 -1.59 5.38
C PHE A 465 29.89 -0.38 4.49
N ALA A 466 30.57 -0.63 3.37
CA ALA A 466 30.97 0.40 2.39
C ALA A 466 31.72 1.61 3.00
N GLY A 467 32.42 1.43 4.13
CA GLY A 467 33.13 2.52 4.81
C GLY A 467 32.24 3.57 5.48
N ILE A 468 30.92 3.35 5.54
CA ILE A 468 29.97 4.28 6.17
C ILE A 468 30.12 4.23 7.69
N LYS A 469 30.13 5.41 8.32
CA LYS A 469 30.14 5.54 9.79
C LYS A 469 28.73 5.78 10.31
N ARG A 470 28.39 5.14 11.43
CA ARG A 470 27.11 5.36 12.14
C ARG A 470 27.06 6.73 12.80
N ASN A 471 25.87 7.29 12.88
CA ASN A 471 25.51 8.48 13.64
C ASN A 471 25.53 8.17 15.15
N ALA A 472 25.46 9.22 15.98
CA ALA A 472 25.47 9.09 17.45
C ALA A 472 24.27 8.31 18.01
N ASP A 473 23.14 8.32 17.29
CA ASP A 473 21.92 7.56 17.63
C ASP A 473 21.96 6.09 17.16
N GLY A 474 23.07 5.67 16.54
CA GLY A 474 23.26 4.33 16.00
C GLY A 474 22.76 4.13 14.57
N SER A 475 22.05 5.09 13.97
CA SER A 475 21.61 5.01 12.56
C SER A 475 22.77 5.20 11.58
N LEU A 476 22.55 4.90 10.30
CA LEU A 476 23.44 5.20 9.18
C LEU A 476 22.97 6.48 8.46
N PRO A 477 23.89 7.33 7.95
CA PRO A 477 23.54 8.55 7.23
C PRO A 477 22.69 8.29 5.98
N ASP A 478 21.51 8.92 5.91
CA ASP A 478 20.55 8.73 4.82
C ASP A 478 21.16 8.99 3.44
N GLN A 479 21.87 10.12 3.25
CA GLN A 479 22.42 10.48 1.95
C GLN A 479 23.40 9.41 1.41
N ALA A 480 24.23 8.82 2.29
CA ALA A 480 25.17 7.79 1.88
C ALA A 480 24.46 6.50 1.42
N LEU A 481 23.36 6.12 2.09
CA LEU A 481 22.54 4.98 1.70
C LEU A 481 21.80 5.26 0.38
N VAL A 482 21.26 6.47 0.22
CA VAL A 482 20.57 6.90 -1.00
C VAL A 482 21.51 6.92 -2.19
N ASP A 483 22.76 7.39 -2.04
CA ASP A 483 23.76 7.39 -3.12
C ASP A 483 24.07 5.95 -3.61
N ILE A 484 24.18 5.00 -2.68
CA ILE A 484 24.35 3.57 -3.00
C ILE A 484 23.11 3.04 -3.73
N LEU A 485 21.90 3.33 -3.25
CA LEU A 485 20.66 2.86 -3.87
C LEU A 485 20.48 3.44 -5.28
N VAL A 486 20.61 4.75 -5.44
CA VAL A 486 20.47 5.44 -6.74
C VAL A 486 21.46 4.89 -7.75
N SER A 487 22.73 4.77 -7.37
CA SER A 487 23.74 4.19 -8.28
C SER A 487 23.45 2.73 -8.60
N SER A 488 22.83 1.97 -7.70
CA SER A 488 22.46 0.57 -7.91
C SER A 488 21.21 0.38 -8.79
N VAL A 489 20.28 1.32 -8.73
CA VAL A 489 19.12 1.37 -9.64
C VAL A 489 19.58 1.73 -11.06
N GLU A 490 20.61 2.57 -11.20
CA GLU A 490 21.21 2.95 -12.49
C GLU A 490 22.14 1.87 -13.06
N ASP A 491 22.68 0.99 -12.20
CA ASP A 491 23.59 -0.08 -12.59
C ASP A 491 22.83 -1.25 -13.22
N CYS A 492 23.18 -1.58 -14.46
CA CYS A 492 22.55 -2.65 -15.22
C CYS A 492 23.29 -3.96 -14.97
N ALA A 493 22.54 -4.99 -14.58
CA ALA A 493 23.06 -6.34 -14.44
C ALA A 493 23.56 -6.91 -15.76
N ASN A 494 24.34 -7.99 -15.70
CA ASN A 494 24.75 -8.74 -16.88
C ASN A 494 23.77 -9.89 -17.21
N SER A 495 23.85 -10.43 -18.42
CA SER A 495 22.99 -11.51 -18.92
C SER A 495 23.37 -12.90 -18.37
N PHE A 496 22.39 -13.82 -18.38
CA PHE A 496 22.64 -15.25 -18.17
C PHE A 496 23.24 -15.92 -19.42
N GLY A 497 23.86 -17.08 -19.21
CA GLY A 497 24.30 -17.98 -20.28
C GLY A 497 25.73 -18.53 -20.08
N PRO A 498 26.23 -19.30 -21.06
CA PRO A 498 27.59 -19.84 -21.05
C PRO A 498 28.63 -18.71 -21.03
N ASN A 499 29.80 -18.96 -20.43
CA ASN A 499 30.90 -17.98 -20.40
C ASN A 499 30.51 -16.61 -19.79
N ARG A 500 29.67 -16.59 -18.74
CA ARG A 500 29.15 -15.37 -18.09
C ARG A 500 29.58 -15.14 -16.64
N VAL A 501 30.12 -16.12 -15.92
CA VAL A 501 30.40 -16.00 -14.47
C VAL A 501 31.75 -15.34 -14.21
N PRO A 502 31.86 -14.23 -13.45
CA PRO A 502 33.12 -13.56 -13.19
C PRO A 502 34.24 -14.49 -12.71
N ALA A 503 35.48 -14.26 -13.17
CA ALA A 503 36.63 -15.09 -12.79
C ALA A 503 36.90 -15.04 -11.27
N VAL A 504 36.62 -13.90 -10.62
CA VAL A 504 36.74 -13.72 -9.17
C VAL A 504 35.82 -14.69 -8.38
N MET A 505 34.74 -15.17 -8.99
CA MET A 505 33.80 -16.12 -8.35
C MET A 505 34.27 -17.59 -8.43
N ARG A 506 35.41 -17.87 -9.08
CA ARG A 506 35.91 -19.24 -9.32
C ARG A 506 35.89 -20.12 -8.09
N ALA A 507 36.41 -19.64 -6.96
CA ALA A 507 36.48 -20.43 -5.72
C ALA A 507 35.07 -20.83 -5.21
N ILE A 508 34.10 -19.92 -5.31
CA ILE A 508 32.72 -20.14 -4.88
C ILE A 508 32.03 -21.14 -5.82
N GLU A 509 32.26 -21.03 -7.13
CA GLU A 509 31.67 -21.91 -8.14
C GLU A 509 32.22 -23.34 -8.06
N VAL A 510 33.53 -23.49 -7.89
CA VAL A 510 34.16 -24.79 -7.67
C VAL A 510 33.61 -25.47 -6.42
N LEU A 511 33.48 -24.73 -5.31
CA LEU A 511 32.84 -25.24 -4.10
C LEU A 511 31.38 -25.64 -4.34
N GLY A 512 30.64 -24.89 -5.18
CA GLY A 512 29.27 -25.23 -5.55
C GLY A 512 29.14 -26.52 -6.35
N ILE A 513 30.04 -26.76 -7.31
CA ILE A 513 30.08 -28.01 -8.07
C ILE A 513 30.39 -29.17 -7.12
N GLU A 514 31.40 -29.04 -6.27
CA GLU A 514 31.76 -30.09 -5.30
C GLU A 514 30.64 -30.35 -4.27
N GLN A 515 29.92 -29.31 -3.85
CA GLN A 515 28.76 -29.46 -2.97
C GLN A 515 27.61 -30.21 -3.66
N SER A 516 27.31 -29.90 -4.92
CA SER A 516 26.34 -30.65 -5.74
C SER A 516 26.71 -32.13 -5.85
N ARG A 517 28.01 -32.43 -5.98
CA ARG A 517 28.53 -33.81 -6.02
C ARG A 517 28.37 -34.52 -4.68
N ALA A 518 28.68 -33.84 -3.57
CA ALA A 518 28.53 -34.38 -2.22
C ALA A 518 27.07 -34.70 -1.88
N TRP A 519 26.12 -33.89 -2.36
CA TRP A 519 24.69 -34.17 -2.24
C TRP A 519 24.20 -35.29 -3.15
N ASN A 520 25.01 -35.84 -4.06
CA ASN A 520 24.62 -36.86 -5.02
C ASN A 520 23.35 -36.48 -5.80
N LEU A 521 23.30 -35.25 -6.32
CA LEU A 521 22.15 -34.79 -7.12
C LEU A 521 22.14 -35.42 -8.52
N GLY A 522 20.98 -35.40 -9.17
CA GLY A 522 20.81 -35.92 -10.53
C GLY A 522 21.52 -35.07 -11.59
N SER A 523 21.50 -35.56 -12.84
CA SER A 523 22.04 -34.80 -13.98
C SER A 523 21.09 -33.70 -14.46
N LEU A 524 21.59 -32.83 -15.35
CA LEU A 524 20.75 -31.81 -16.01
C LEU A 524 19.52 -32.43 -16.69
N ASN A 525 19.69 -33.55 -17.39
CA ASN A 525 18.59 -34.22 -18.09
C ASN A 525 17.59 -34.89 -17.14
N GLU A 526 18.03 -35.43 -16.00
CA GLU A 526 17.10 -35.93 -14.97
C GLU A 526 16.26 -34.79 -14.39
N PHE A 527 16.88 -33.63 -14.17
CA PHE A 527 16.19 -32.44 -13.68
C PHE A 527 15.17 -31.90 -14.70
N ARG A 528 15.54 -31.86 -15.99
CA ARG A 528 14.62 -31.50 -17.09
C ARG A 528 13.42 -32.44 -17.16
N LYS A 529 13.66 -33.76 -17.13
CA LYS A 529 12.61 -34.80 -17.16
C LYS A 529 11.62 -34.64 -16.00
N TYR A 530 12.10 -34.33 -14.80
CA TYR A 530 11.24 -34.10 -13.63
C TYR A 530 10.20 -33.00 -13.87
N PHE A 531 10.61 -31.89 -14.50
CA PHE A 531 9.71 -30.77 -14.83
C PHE A 531 8.93 -30.95 -16.14
N GLY A 532 9.04 -32.12 -16.79
CA GLY A 532 8.40 -32.40 -18.09
C GLY A 532 9.04 -31.66 -19.26
N LEU A 533 10.29 -31.22 -19.13
CA LEU A 533 11.05 -30.61 -20.21
C LEU A 533 11.72 -31.69 -21.07
N GLU A 534 11.83 -31.45 -22.38
CA GLU A 534 12.51 -32.34 -23.31
C GLU A 534 13.99 -32.51 -22.91
N PRO A 535 14.50 -33.74 -22.71
CA PRO A 535 15.91 -33.93 -22.39
C PRO A 535 16.80 -33.57 -23.58
N HIS A 536 17.99 -33.04 -23.29
CA HIS A 536 19.00 -32.71 -24.31
C HIS A 536 19.60 -33.99 -24.89
N THR A 537 19.59 -34.10 -26.22
CA THR A 537 20.08 -35.29 -26.96
C THR A 537 21.46 -35.09 -27.56
N SER A 538 21.89 -33.84 -27.73
CA SER A 538 23.22 -33.41 -28.15
C SER A 538 23.80 -32.36 -27.19
N PHE A 539 25.08 -32.01 -27.32
CA PHE A 539 25.68 -30.92 -26.53
C PHE A 539 25.25 -29.55 -27.04
N GLU A 540 24.96 -29.46 -28.34
CA GLU A 540 24.41 -28.29 -29.01
C GLU A 540 22.95 -27.98 -28.58
N ASP A 541 22.21 -28.99 -28.09
CA ASP A 541 20.89 -28.77 -27.49
C ASP A 541 21.00 -28.03 -26.15
N ILE A 542 22.09 -28.25 -25.39
CA ILE A 542 22.36 -27.57 -24.13
C ILE A 542 22.70 -26.11 -24.40
N THR A 543 23.59 -25.86 -25.36
CA THR A 543 24.01 -24.50 -25.69
C THR A 543 24.40 -24.30 -27.15
N SER A 544 24.03 -23.14 -27.69
CA SER A 544 24.42 -22.67 -29.02
C SER A 544 25.86 -22.11 -29.07
N ASP A 545 26.54 -21.93 -27.94
CA ASP A 545 27.97 -21.61 -27.89
C ASP A 545 28.78 -22.85 -28.30
N LYS A 546 29.27 -22.83 -29.55
CA LYS A 546 30.03 -23.93 -30.16
C LYS A 546 31.28 -24.31 -29.37
N TYR A 547 31.94 -23.34 -28.73
CA TYR A 547 33.12 -23.63 -27.92
C TYR A 547 32.70 -24.41 -26.67
N VAL A 548 31.67 -23.94 -25.96
CA VAL A 548 31.17 -24.61 -24.76
C VAL A 548 30.60 -25.99 -25.06
N ALA A 549 29.81 -26.15 -26.13
CA ALA A 549 29.30 -27.47 -26.54
C ALA A 549 30.44 -28.48 -26.78
N GLU A 550 31.51 -28.08 -27.48
CA GLU A 550 32.67 -28.95 -27.70
C GLU A 550 33.45 -29.22 -26.40
N GLN A 551 33.57 -28.24 -25.49
CA GLN A 551 34.18 -28.48 -24.19
C GLN A 551 33.36 -29.46 -23.35
N LEU A 552 32.04 -29.32 -23.30
CA LEU A 552 31.15 -30.25 -22.58
C LEU A 552 31.28 -31.67 -23.12
N LYS A 553 31.40 -31.82 -24.44
CA LYS A 553 31.63 -33.11 -25.11
C LYS A 553 32.91 -33.78 -24.64
N HIS A 554 34.01 -33.04 -24.55
CA HIS A 554 35.28 -33.57 -24.06
C HIS A 554 35.30 -33.83 -22.55
N LEU A 555 34.48 -33.12 -21.78
CA LEU A 555 34.40 -33.28 -20.33
C LEU A 555 33.49 -34.46 -19.93
N TYR A 556 32.36 -34.66 -20.61
CA TYR A 556 31.30 -35.56 -20.14
C TYR A 556 31.01 -36.75 -21.07
N ASP A 557 31.54 -36.79 -22.29
CA ASP A 557 31.29 -37.78 -23.36
C ASP A 557 29.83 -37.87 -23.87
N HIS A 558 28.83 -37.73 -22.98
CA HIS A 558 27.41 -37.84 -23.29
C HIS A 558 26.58 -36.77 -22.53
N PRO A 559 25.58 -36.11 -23.14
CA PRO A 559 24.78 -35.04 -22.52
C PRO A 559 24.11 -35.43 -21.19
N ASP A 560 23.62 -36.66 -21.09
CA ASP A 560 23.04 -37.22 -19.87
C ASP A 560 23.98 -37.21 -18.64
N LYS A 561 25.31 -37.16 -18.85
CA LYS A 561 26.31 -37.12 -17.78
C LYS A 561 26.63 -35.70 -17.31
N VAL A 562 26.09 -34.67 -17.96
CA VAL A 562 26.30 -33.28 -17.55
C VAL A 562 25.64 -33.04 -16.20
N GLU A 563 26.44 -32.67 -15.21
CA GLU A 563 25.99 -32.40 -13.85
C GLU A 563 24.99 -31.23 -13.82
N ILE A 564 23.98 -31.31 -12.93
CA ILE A 564 22.94 -30.29 -12.84
C ILE A 564 23.51 -28.88 -12.70
N TYR A 565 24.43 -28.65 -11.75
CA TYR A 565 24.88 -27.30 -11.43
C TYR A 565 25.61 -26.58 -12.58
N PRO A 566 26.73 -27.09 -13.12
CA PRO A 566 27.36 -26.45 -14.27
C PRO A 566 26.43 -26.47 -15.50
N GLY A 567 25.60 -27.51 -15.66
CA GLY A 567 24.65 -27.64 -16.77
C GLY A 567 23.62 -26.51 -16.83
N ILE A 568 22.95 -26.19 -15.72
CA ILE A 568 21.94 -25.12 -15.69
C ILE A 568 22.54 -23.72 -15.85
N VAL A 569 23.82 -23.52 -15.51
CA VAL A 569 24.53 -22.24 -15.66
C VAL A 569 24.92 -22.01 -17.13
N VAL A 570 25.37 -23.05 -17.83
CA VAL A 570 25.86 -22.94 -19.21
C VAL A 570 24.77 -23.21 -20.27
N GLU A 571 23.62 -23.72 -19.86
CA GLU A 571 22.44 -23.85 -20.73
C GLU A 571 22.05 -22.49 -21.33
N ASP A 572 21.61 -22.51 -22.59
CA ASP A 572 21.19 -21.30 -23.29
C ASP A 572 20.11 -20.53 -22.50
N ALA A 573 20.33 -19.22 -22.40
CA ALA A 573 19.42 -18.31 -21.74
C ALA A 573 18.21 -17.98 -22.63
N LYS A 574 17.04 -17.82 -22.01
CA LYS A 574 15.82 -17.41 -22.68
C LYS A 574 15.98 -16.04 -23.34
N LYS A 575 15.26 -15.82 -24.43
CA LYS A 575 15.14 -14.50 -25.06
C LYS A 575 14.18 -13.61 -24.26
N ALA A 576 14.37 -12.30 -24.35
CA ALA A 576 13.46 -11.33 -23.76
C ALA A 576 12.08 -11.39 -24.45
N MET A 577 11.01 -11.35 -23.66
CA MET A 577 9.62 -11.40 -24.15
C MET A 577 8.71 -10.63 -23.18
N ALA A 578 7.81 -9.78 -23.70
CA ALA A 578 6.90 -8.96 -22.91
C ALA A 578 5.43 -9.20 -23.34
N PRO A 579 4.58 -9.83 -22.51
CA PRO A 579 4.90 -10.51 -21.25
C PRO A 579 5.57 -11.89 -21.49
N GLY A 580 6.25 -12.42 -20.47
CA GLY A 580 6.65 -13.82 -20.39
C GLY A 580 8.09 -14.08 -19.93
N SER A 581 9.06 -13.30 -20.41
CA SER A 581 10.49 -13.54 -20.14
C SER A 581 11.23 -12.24 -19.92
N GLY A 582 11.22 -11.80 -18.65
CA GLY A 582 11.87 -10.59 -18.16
C GLY A 582 13.26 -10.88 -17.63
N LEU A 583 13.40 -11.86 -16.72
CA LEU A 583 14.70 -12.25 -16.12
C LEU A 583 15.64 -12.94 -17.11
N THR A 584 15.12 -13.55 -18.17
CA THR A 584 15.90 -14.26 -19.19
C THR A 584 16.92 -15.30 -18.64
N PRO A 585 16.57 -16.17 -17.65
CA PRO A 585 17.47 -17.22 -17.19
C PRO A 585 17.51 -18.38 -18.22
N SER A 586 18.31 -19.42 -17.96
CA SER A 586 18.27 -20.66 -18.76
C SER A 586 16.88 -21.33 -18.71
N TYR A 587 16.57 -22.12 -19.73
CA TYR A 587 15.23 -22.72 -19.90
C TYR A 587 14.81 -23.56 -18.69
N THR A 588 15.73 -24.35 -18.17
CA THR A 588 15.50 -25.23 -17.01
C THR A 588 15.34 -24.41 -15.74
N VAL A 589 16.21 -23.41 -15.50
CA VAL A 589 16.11 -22.50 -14.35
C VAL A 589 14.77 -21.78 -14.33
N SER A 590 14.31 -21.27 -15.48
CA SER A 590 13.03 -20.57 -15.58
C SER A 590 11.84 -21.41 -15.09
N ARG A 591 11.80 -22.70 -15.44
CA ARG A 591 10.70 -23.60 -15.05
C ARG A 591 10.76 -23.98 -13.57
N ALA A 592 11.97 -24.22 -13.05
CA ALA A 592 12.20 -24.58 -11.66
C ALA A 592 11.88 -23.41 -10.72
N VAL A 593 12.47 -22.23 -10.96
CA VAL A 593 12.27 -21.01 -10.14
C VAL A 593 10.78 -20.68 -9.96
N LEU A 594 9.98 -20.75 -11.03
CA LEU A 594 8.54 -20.47 -10.94
C LEU A 594 7.78 -21.51 -10.11
N SER A 595 8.23 -22.78 -10.12
CA SER A 595 7.61 -23.84 -9.31
C SER A 595 7.91 -23.64 -7.83
N ASP A 596 9.17 -23.37 -7.51
CA ASP A 596 9.61 -23.18 -6.14
C ASP A 596 9.06 -21.88 -5.54
N ALA A 597 8.95 -20.81 -6.33
CA ALA A 597 8.30 -19.56 -5.90
C ALA A 597 6.82 -19.78 -5.51
N VAL A 598 6.09 -20.64 -6.23
CA VAL A 598 4.72 -21.02 -5.86
C VAL A 598 4.72 -21.84 -4.57
N ALA A 599 5.64 -22.79 -4.41
CA ALA A 599 5.74 -23.63 -3.21
C ALA A 599 6.05 -22.82 -1.94
N LEU A 600 6.99 -21.87 -2.03
CA LEU A 600 7.40 -21.00 -0.91
C LEU A 600 6.22 -20.20 -0.33
N VAL A 601 5.35 -19.67 -1.19
CA VAL A 601 4.23 -18.82 -0.76
C VAL A 601 2.99 -19.65 -0.45
N ARG A 602 2.61 -20.58 -1.34
CA ARG A 602 1.40 -21.39 -1.17
C ARG A 602 1.52 -22.35 0.00
N GLY A 603 2.73 -22.81 0.32
CA GLY A 603 3.01 -23.66 1.48
C GLY A 603 2.99 -22.93 2.82
N ASP A 604 3.14 -21.60 2.85
CA ASP A 604 3.26 -20.83 4.09
C ASP A 604 1.88 -20.38 4.62
N ARG A 605 1.51 -20.82 5.83
CA ARG A 605 0.22 -20.45 6.43
C ARG A 605 0.11 -18.96 6.72
N PHE A 606 1.22 -18.29 7.05
CA PHE A 606 1.24 -16.85 7.35
C PHE A 606 1.18 -15.96 6.10
N TYR A 607 1.21 -16.55 4.90
CA TYR A 607 0.93 -15.88 3.63
C TYR A 607 -0.40 -16.30 3.00
N THR A 608 -1.11 -17.21 3.66
CA THR A 608 -2.36 -17.78 3.17
C THR A 608 -3.41 -17.73 4.28
N ARG A 609 -3.57 -18.79 5.06
CA ARG A 609 -4.62 -18.98 6.08
C ARG A 609 -4.60 -17.90 7.18
N ASP A 610 -3.42 -17.63 7.73
CA ASP A 610 -3.24 -16.69 8.85
C ASP A 610 -2.95 -15.25 8.38
N TYR A 611 -2.89 -15.00 7.07
CA TYR A 611 -2.69 -13.67 6.48
C TYR A 611 -4.02 -12.92 6.38
N ASN A 612 -4.42 -12.27 7.47
CA ASN A 612 -5.68 -11.52 7.53
C ASN A 612 -5.57 -10.28 8.45
N PRO A 613 -6.50 -9.33 8.34
CA PRO A 613 -6.48 -8.10 9.15
C PRO A 613 -6.55 -8.34 10.66
N ARG A 614 -7.11 -9.46 11.14
CA ARG A 614 -7.14 -9.75 12.59
C ARG A 614 -5.78 -10.18 13.12
N THR A 615 -5.02 -10.95 12.34
CA THR A 615 -3.65 -11.33 12.71
C THR A 615 -2.70 -10.13 12.63
N LEU A 616 -2.82 -9.31 11.58
CA LEU A 616 -1.90 -8.21 11.29
C LEU A 616 -2.31 -6.85 11.86
N THR A 617 -3.54 -6.67 12.37
CA THR A 617 -4.28 -5.39 12.50
C THR A 617 -4.73 -4.85 11.14
N ASN A 618 -5.82 -4.06 11.08
CA ASN A 618 -6.32 -3.46 9.85
C ASN A 618 -5.28 -2.50 9.25
N TRP A 619 -4.67 -1.65 10.09
CA TRP A 619 -3.60 -0.76 9.67
C TRP A 619 -2.38 -1.53 9.13
N GLY A 620 -1.92 -2.54 9.88
CA GLY A 620 -0.77 -3.35 9.49
C GLY A 620 -1.00 -4.11 8.18
N TYR A 621 -2.21 -4.63 7.97
CA TYR A 621 -2.62 -5.26 6.73
C TYR A 621 -2.54 -4.27 5.55
N ALA A 622 -3.15 -3.08 5.68
CA ALA A 622 -3.15 -2.05 4.64
C ALA A 622 -1.75 -1.52 4.28
N GLN A 623 -0.83 -1.46 5.25
CA GLN A 623 0.57 -1.09 4.96
C GLN A 623 1.24 -2.10 4.02
N ALA A 624 0.97 -3.40 4.19
CA ALA A 624 1.49 -4.44 3.31
C ALA A 624 0.68 -4.58 2.01
N ASP A 625 -0.60 -4.21 1.99
CA ASP A 625 -1.55 -4.51 0.92
C ASP A 625 -1.24 -3.84 -0.43
N SER A 626 -1.75 -4.43 -1.51
CA SER A 626 -1.55 -3.95 -2.90
C SER A 626 -2.79 -3.26 -3.45
N ASP A 627 -2.60 -2.22 -4.28
CA ASP A 627 -3.70 -1.54 -4.97
C ASP A 627 -3.50 -1.64 -6.49
N LEU A 628 -4.39 -2.33 -7.20
CA LEU A 628 -4.31 -2.50 -8.66
C LEU A 628 -4.41 -1.16 -9.42
N ALA A 629 -4.93 -0.10 -8.80
CA ALA A 629 -4.96 1.24 -9.39
C ALA A 629 -3.58 1.94 -9.36
N VAL A 630 -2.64 1.42 -8.57
CA VAL A 630 -1.28 1.94 -8.41
C VAL A 630 -0.33 0.94 -9.02
N ASP A 631 0.30 1.29 -10.15
CA ASP A 631 1.34 0.47 -10.78
C ASP A 631 0.95 -1.00 -11.03
N ASN A 632 -0.34 -1.26 -11.24
CA ASN A 632 -0.90 -2.61 -11.40
C ASN A 632 -0.64 -3.53 -10.18
N GLY A 633 -0.57 -2.94 -8.98
CA GLY A 633 -0.41 -3.61 -7.70
C GLY A 633 0.98 -3.52 -7.07
N CYS A 634 2.00 -2.94 -7.72
CA CYS A 634 3.36 -2.81 -7.17
C CYS A 634 3.39 -2.11 -5.79
N VAL A 635 4.26 -2.56 -4.88
CA VAL A 635 4.38 -2.00 -3.50
C VAL A 635 5.80 -1.66 -3.08
N PHE A 636 6.82 -1.89 -3.93
CA PHE A 636 8.22 -1.64 -3.54
C PHE A 636 8.47 -0.17 -3.17
N TYR A 637 7.74 0.76 -3.80
CA TYR A 637 7.80 2.19 -3.48
C TYR A 637 7.51 2.49 -2.01
N LYS A 638 6.65 1.70 -1.34
CA LYS A 638 6.34 1.89 0.09
C LYS A 638 7.59 1.76 0.95
N LEU A 639 8.48 0.83 0.61
CA LEU A 639 9.74 0.60 1.33
C LEU A 639 10.69 1.79 1.18
N PHE A 640 10.84 2.33 -0.04
CA PHE A 640 11.66 3.50 -0.32
C PHE A 640 11.15 4.75 0.39
N LEU A 641 9.85 5.03 0.27
CA LEU A 641 9.24 6.23 0.82
C LEU A 641 9.12 6.20 2.35
N THR A 642 9.06 5.01 2.96
CA THR A 642 9.17 4.88 4.43
C THR A 642 10.60 5.02 4.92
N ALA A 643 11.58 4.43 4.23
CA ALA A 643 12.97 4.44 4.69
C ALA A 643 13.68 5.79 4.47
N PHE A 644 13.33 6.52 3.40
CA PHE A 644 13.95 7.79 3.00
C PHE A 644 12.91 8.85 2.58
N PRO A 645 11.97 9.23 3.46
CA PRO A 645 10.85 10.12 3.14
C PRO A 645 11.26 11.54 2.71
N GLN A 646 12.53 11.92 2.87
CA GLN A 646 13.07 13.22 2.50
C GLN A 646 13.88 13.20 1.19
N HIS A 647 14.15 12.04 0.59
CA HIS A 647 15.04 11.95 -0.59
C HIS A 647 14.31 11.60 -1.88
N PHE A 648 13.21 10.85 -1.79
CA PHE A 648 12.42 10.43 -2.94
C PHE A 648 11.11 11.23 -3.00
N SER A 649 10.81 11.81 -4.16
CA SER A 649 9.49 12.37 -4.45
C SER A 649 8.45 11.25 -4.48
N ASN A 650 7.19 11.59 -4.17
CA ASN A 650 6.09 10.62 -4.11
C ASN A 650 5.92 9.80 -5.41
N ASN A 651 6.36 10.33 -6.55
CA ASN A 651 6.23 9.73 -7.87
C ASN A 651 7.59 9.42 -8.52
N SER A 652 8.65 9.28 -7.73
CA SER A 652 10.00 8.97 -8.22
C SER A 652 10.05 7.59 -8.89
N VAL A 653 10.53 7.54 -10.14
CA VAL A 653 10.72 6.26 -10.85
C VAL A 653 11.72 5.35 -10.13
N TYR A 654 12.68 5.94 -9.40
CA TYR A 654 13.68 5.20 -8.61
C TYR A 654 13.05 4.45 -7.43
N ALA A 655 11.90 4.90 -6.93
CA ALA A 655 11.16 4.22 -5.86
C ALA A 655 10.11 3.25 -6.41
N HIS A 656 9.42 3.62 -7.50
CA HIS A 656 8.32 2.84 -8.07
C HIS A 656 8.77 1.67 -8.95
N TYR A 657 9.87 1.82 -9.71
CA TYR A 657 10.38 0.78 -10.59
C TYR A 657 11.89 0.54 -10.39
N PRO A 658 12.37 0.28 -9.15
CA PRO A 658 13.80 0.18 -8.85
C PRO A 658 14.48 -1.02 -9.52
N LEU A 659 13.71 -2.00 -10.01
CA LEU A 659 14.18 -3.27 -10.58
C LEU A 659 14.56 -3.18 -12.07
N THR A 660 14.31 -2.04 -12.71
CA THR A 660 14.66 -1.77 -14.11
C THR A 660 15.35 -0.43 -14.17
N VAL A 661 16.43 -0.30 -14.95
CA VAL A 661 17.15 0.98 -14.99
C VAL A 661 16.22 2.12 -15.46
N PRO A 662 16.33 3.35 -14.90
CA PRO A 662 15.35 4.42 -15.15
C PRO A 662 15.20 4.78 -16.64
N SER A 663 16.28 4.74 -17.41
CA SER A 663 16.25 5.00 -18.86
C SER A 663 15.41 3.97 -19.62
N ALA A 664 15.51 2.70 -19.25
CA ALA A 664 14.76 1.61 -19.87
C ALA A 664 13.28 1.65 -19.46
N MET A 665 13.02 2.01 -18.19
CA MET A 665 11.67 2.15 -17.68
C MET A 665 10.97 3.35 -18.32
N LYS A 666 11.68 4.45 -18.59
CA LYS A 666 11.15 5.59 -19.34
C LYS A 666 10.63 5.15 -20.71
N VAL A 667 11.43 4.41 -21.47
CA VAL A 667 11.02 3.87 -22.79
C VAL A 667 9.76 3.01 -22.67
N ALA A 668 9.67 2.14 -21.66
CA ALA A 668 8.48 1.30 -21.46
C ALA A 668 7.24 2.13 -21.07
N LEU A 669 7.38 3.11 -20.18
CA LEU A 669 6.26 3.96 -19.75
C LEU A 669 5.81 4.96 -20.83
N GLU A 670 6.68 5.32 -21.77
CA GLU A 670 6.37 6.14 -22.96
C GLU A 670 5.72 5.31 -24.09
N ASP A 671 5.71 3.98 -24.00
CA ASP A 671 5.07 3.14 -25.02
C ASP A 671 3.60 3.56 -25.20
N PRO A 672 3.11 3.78 -26.45
CA PRO A 672 1.75 4.26 -26.69
C PRO A 672 0.64 3.36 -26.12
N THR A 673 0.92 2.08 -25.88
CA THR A 673 -0.02 1.13 -25.27
C THR A 673 -0.12 1.27 -23.75
N ILE A 674 0.89 1.88 -23.11
CA ILE A 674 0.96 2.14 -21.67
C ILE A 674 0.72 3.62 -21.38
N ASN A 675 1.53 4.51 -21.96
CA ASN A 675 1.41 5.97 -21.91
C ASN A 675 1.24 6.53 -20.47
N LYS A 676 2.14 6.12 -19.56
CA LYS A 676 2.14 6.51 -18.14
C LYS A 676 3.38 7.30 -17.71
N ALA A 677 4.33 7.57 -18.61
CA ALA A 677 5.58 8.27 -18.24
C ALA A 677 5.33 9.65 -17.60
N ASN A 678 4.28 10.36 -18.01
CA ASN A 678 3.90 11.65 -17.44
C ASN A 678 3.41 11.61 -15.98
N LEU A 679 3.21 10.41 -15.40
CA LEU A 679 2.86 10.24 -14.00
C LEU A 679 4.09 10.27 -13.07
N TYR A 680 5.29 10.02 -13.62
CA TYR A 680 6.50 9.80 -12.82
C TYR A 680 7.55 10.88 -13.03
N ASP A 681 8.35 11.07 -11.98
CA ASP A 681 9.57 11.87 -12.01
C ASP A 681 10.77 10.97 -12.26
N PHE A 682 11.51 11.27 -13.34
CA PHE A 682 12.72 10.54 -13.75
C PHE A 682 14.01 11.22 -13.29
N SER A 683 13.91 12.34 -12.56
CA SER A 683 15.08 13.01 -12.01
C SER A 683 15.74 12.17 -10.91
N ARG A 684 17.06 12.32 -10.76
CA ARG A 684 17.78 11.68 -9.66
C ARG A 684 17.23 12.20 -8.33
N PRO A 685 16.97 11.33 -7.34
CA PRO A 685 16.51 11.73 -6.01
C PRO A 685 17.42 12.77 -5.36
N VAL A 686 16.81 13.76 -4.68
CA VAL A 686 17.52 14.84 -3.98
C VAL A 686 16.91 15.07 -2.60
N TYR A 687 17.76 15.41 -1.63
CA TYR A 687 17.30 15.75 -0.29
C TYR A 687 16.36 16.96 -0.31
N THR A 688 15.19 16.79 0.29
CA THR A 688 14.19 17.83 0.53
C THR A 688 14.10 18.09 2.03
N PRO A 689 14.48 19.30 2.50
CA PRO A 689 14.39 19.66 3.91
C PRO A 689 12.95 19.56 4.43
N LYS A 690 12.81 19.15 5.71
CA LYS A 690 11.52 19.23 6.40
C LYS A 690 11.08 20.69 6.52
N PRO A 691 9.77 20.99 6.43
CA PRO A 691 9.27 22.34 6.67
C PRO A 691 9.65 22.84 8.07
N LEU A 692 9.98 24.13 8.18
CA LEU A 692 10.23 24.81 9.44
C LEU A 692 8.90 24.97 10.21
N PRO A 693 8.76 24.41 11.42
CA PRO A 693 7.55 24.56 12.21
C PRO A 693 7.43 26.00 12.75
N ILE A 694 6.24 26.58 12.67
CA ILE A 694 5.91 27.91 13.21
C ILE A 694 4.66 27.78 14.09
N SER A 695 4.74 28.28 15.32
CA SER A 695 3.76 27.98 16.37
C SER A 695 3.17 29.21 17.06
N SER A 696 3.87 30.34 17.12
CA SER A 696 3.38 31.54 17.81
C SER A 696 2.39 32.35 16.96
N TYR A 697 1.48 33.04 17.64
CA TYR A 697 0.46 33.88 17.02
C TYR A 697 1.07 35.01 16.19
N ALA A 698 2.10 35.67 16.72
CA ALA A 698 2.75 36.80 16.06
C ALA A 698 3.47 36.38 14.77
N ALA A 699 4.21 35.27 14.81
CA ALA A 699 4.90 34.71 13.66
C ALA A 699 3.90 34.26 12.58
N ALA A 700 2.90 33.46 12.97
CA ALA A 700 1.85 33.00 12.06
C ALA A 700 1.10 34.17 11.42
N SER A 701 0.72 35.18 12.20
CA SER A 701 0.04 36.38 11.69
C SER A 701 0.89 37.17 10.71
N THR A 702 2.20 37.28 10.94
CA THR A 702 3.13 37.95 10.03
C THR A 702 3.22 37.20 8.70
N ILE A 703 3.47 35.88 8.75
CA ILE A 703 3.55 35.02 7.57
C ILE A 703 2.25 35.09 6.74
N LEU A 704 1.09 35.00 7.38
CA LEU A 704 -0.22 35.00 6.69
C LEU A 704 -0.54 36.32 5.98
N ARG A 705 0.09 37.43 6.39
CA ARG A 705 -0.16 38.78 5.84
C ARG A 705 0.89 39.22 4.84
N ASP A 706 2.11 38.69 4.93
CA ASP A 706 3.21 38.98 4.00
C ASP A 706 3.25 37.97 2.86
N GLN A 707 2.36 38.18 1.88
CA GLN A 707 2.34 37.38 0.65
C GLN A 707 3.51 37.67 -0.29
N ASP A 708 4.33 38.71 -0.04
CA ASP A 708 5.48 39.04 -0.89
C ASP A 708 6.69 38.18 -0.54
N THR A 709 6.88 37.91 0.75
CA THR A 709 7.92 37.02 1.27
C THR A 709 7.44 35.57 1.34
N TYR A 710 6.21 35.30 1.77
CA TYR A 710 5.72 33.94 2.01
C TYR A 710 4.59 33.56 1.05
N LYS A 711 4.91 32.73 0.06
CA LYS A 711 4.02 32.36 -1.04
C LYS A 711 3.19 31.12 -0.72
N VAL A 712 1.99 31.02 -1.29
CA VAL A 712 1.17 29.80 -1.20
C VAL A 712 1.79 28.66 -2.01
N THR A 713 1.59 27.42 -1.54
CA THR A 713 2.22 26.21 -2.14
C THR A 713 1.24 25.31 -2.91
N TRP A 714 -0.05 25.65 -2.89
CA TRP A 714 -1.13 24.77 -3.35
C TRP A 714 -1.33 24.74 -4.88
N GLY A 715 -0.76 25.70 -5.61
CA GLY A 715 -0.99 25.86 -7.06
C GLY A 715 -0.60 24.66 -7.90
N LYS A 716 0.48 23.93 -7.53
CA LYS A 716 0.93 22.73 -8.24
C LYS A 716 -0.11 21.61 -8.14
N ALA A 717 -0.60 21.31 -6.93
CA ALA A 717 -1.62 20.28 -6.70
C ALA A 717 -2.95 20.64 -7.39
N MET A 718 -3.36 21.91 -7.33
CA MET A 718 -4.56 22.40 -8.00
C MET A 718 -4.48 22.26 -9.52
N THR A 719 -3.35 22.65 -10.12
CA THR A 719 -3.12 22.52 -11.57
C THR A 719 -3.05 21.05 -11.99
N TYR A 720 -2.48 20.17 -11.15
CA TYR A 720 -2.44 18.74 -11.42
C TYR A 720 -3.84 18.11 -11.49
N LEU A 721 -4.75 18.51 -10.59
CA LEU A 721 -6.12 18.01 -10.52
C LEU A 721 -7.05 18.61 -11.59
N MET A 722 -6.99 19.94 -11.75
CA MET A 722 -8.00 20.70 -12.49
C MET A 722 -7.47 21.29 -13.81
N GLY A 723 -6.19 21.09 -14.13
CA GLY A 723 -5.56 21.58 -15.36
C GLY A 723 -5.16 23.06 -15.30
N ALA A 724 -4.71 23.57 -16.45
CA ALA A 724 -4.22 24.95 -16.59
C ALA A 724 -5.17 26.05 -16.09
N PRO A 725 -6.51 25.96 -16.25
CA PRO A 725 -7.44 26.96 -15.72
C PRO A 725 -7.30 27.24 -14.23
N ALA A 726 -6.87 26.26 -13.43
CA ALA A 726 -6.76 26.37 -11.99
C ALA A 726 -5.59 27.25 -11.52
N GLN A 727 -4.64 27.60 -12.39
CA GLN A 727 -3.51 28.49 -12.04
C GLN A 727 -3.99 29.88 -11.59
N ASP A 728 -5.13 30.33 -12.14
CA ASP A 728 -5.71 31.63 -11.85
C ASP A 728 -6.67 31.60 -10.63
N PHE A 729 -6.84 30.43 -9.98
CA PHE A 729 -7.72 30.28 -8.81
C PHE A 729 -7.15 30.98 -7.58
N MET A 730 -8.00 31.54 -6.72
CA MET A 730 -7.59 32.41 -5.60
C MET A 730 -6.60 31.80 -4.58
N LEU A 731 -6.50 30.48 -4.51
CA LEU A 731 -5.58 29.76 -3.63
C LEU A 731 -4.40 29.12 -4.38
N ALA A 732 -4.37 29.22 -5.72
CA ALA A 732 -3.31 28.64 -6.53
C ALA A 732 -2.06 29.54 -6.65
N GLY A 733 -2.15 30.81 -6.24
CA GLY A 733 -1.04 31.76 -6.30
C GLY A 733 -1.39 33.12 -5.69
N ASP A 734 -0.41 34.03 -5.72
CA ASP A 734 -0.47 35.35 -5.05
C ASP A 734 -0.55 36.51 -6.07
N GLY A 735 -0.88 36.21 -7.33
CA GLY A 735 -0.90 37.18 -8.43
C GLY A 735 -2.22 37.95 -8.56
N PRO A 736 -2.26 39.00 -9.41
CA PRO A 736 -3.47 39.80 -9.63
C PRO A 736 -4.69 38.98 -10.09
N LYS A 737 -4.47 37.94 -10.90
CA LYS A 737 -5.54 37.04 -11.36
C LYS A 737 -6.15 36.23 -10.23
N ASN A 738 -5.35 35.78 -9.27
CA ASN A 738 -5.81 35.06 -8.08
C ASN A 738 -6.68 35.98 -7.19
N SER A 739 -6.30 37.25 -7.05
CA SER A 739 -7.11 38.27 -6.36
C SER A 739 -8.43 38.58 -7.06
N ILE A 740 -8.43 38.58 -8.40
CA ILE A 740 -9.66 38.73 -9.22
C ILE A 740 -10.57 37.51 -9.01
N SER A 741 -10.03 36.29 -9.05
CA SER A 741 -10.75 35.06 -8.74
C SER A 741 -11.45 35.15 -7.37
N ARG A 742 -10.73 35.58 -6.33
CA ARG A 742 -11.29 35.79 -4.99
C ARG A 742 -12.45 36.77 -5.01
N SER A 743 -12.26 37.92 -5.66
CA SER A 743 -13.27 38.98 -5.74
C SER A 743 -14.52 38.54 -6.49
N LEU A 744 -14.35 37.80 -7.59
CA LEU A 744 -15.43 37.23 -8.38
C LEU A 744 -16.27 36.26 -7.54
N MET A 745 -15.60 35.28 -6.91
CA MET A 745 -16.28 34.27 -6.09
C MET A 745 -16.97 34.90 -4.88
N SER A 746 -16.33 35.86 -4.21
CA SER A 746 -16.92 36.59 -3.08
C SER A 746 -18.19 37.33 -3.49
N LYS A 747 -18.16 38.08 -4.59
CA LYS A 747 -19.33 38.85 -5.07
C LYS A 747 -20.47 37.94 -5.53
N ALA A 748 -20.16 36.80 -6.14
CA ALA A 748 -21.19 35.86 -6.57
C ALA A 748 -21.82 35.11 -5.39
N LEU A 749 -21.03 34.77 -4.36
CA LEU A 749 -21.46 33.95 -3.23
C LEU A 749 -22.20 34.74 -2.15
N TYR A 750 -21.74 35.95 -1.82
CA TYR A 750 -22.30 36.76 -0.73
C TYR A 750 -23.21 37.85 -1.28
N VAL A 751 -24.53 37.61 -1.25
CA VAL A 751 -25.57 38.57 -1.64
C VAL A 751 -26.47 38.92 -0.45
N ASP A 752 -27.33 39.92 -0.60
CA ASP A 752 -28.26 40.33 0.45
C ASP A 752 -29.13 39.17 0.95
N GLY A 753 -29.20 38.99 2.27
CA GLY A 753 -29.96 37.91 2.91
C GLY A 753 -29.29 36.54 2.93
N TRP A 754 -28.08 36.38 2.37
CA TRP A 754 -27.33 35.11 2.32
C TRP A 754 -27.21 34.41 3.67
N GLU A 755 -26.81 35.12 4.72
CA GLU A 755 -26.61 34.53 6.05
C GLU A 755 -27.89 33.91 6.62
N LYS A 756 -29.04 34.55 6.38
CA LYS A 756 -30.35 34.05 6.85
C LYS A 756 -30.76 32.78 6.12
N GLU A 757 -30.51 32.72 4.81
CA GLU A 757 -30.80 31.53 3.99
C GLU A 757 -29.87 30.37 4.35
N VAL A 758 -28.57 30.63 4.56
CA VAL A 758 -27.60 29.64 5.07
C VAL A 758 -28.05 29.09 6.42
N ARG A 759 -28.36 29.97 7.39
CA ARG A 759 -28.84 29.57 8.72
C ARG A 759 -30.07 28.68 8.63
N SER A 760 -31.05 29.08 7.81
CA SER A 760 -32.29 28.34 7.62
C SER A 760 -32.05 26.97 6.97
N TYR A 761 -31.16 26.91 5.98
CA TYR A 761 -30.79 25.67 5.31
C TYR A 761 -30.13 24.69 6.28
N TYR A 762 -29.06 25.10 6.96
CA TYR A 762 -28.31 24.20 7.84
C TYR A 762 -29.14 23.75 9.03
N ALA A 763 -29.98 24.60 9.62
CA ALA A 763 -30.91 24.18 10.66
C ALA A 763 -31.88 23.11 10.15
N SER A 764 -32.55 23.37 9.02
CA SER A 764 -33.52 22.43 8.42
C SER A 764 -32.87 21.11 8.00
N LYS A 765 -31.73 21.17 7.32
CA LYS A 765 -31.00 20.00 6.85
C LYS A 765 -30.48 19.15 8.02
N THR A 766 -29.97 19.77 9.08
CA THR A 766 -29.52 19.06 10.29
C THR A 766 -30.67 18.28 10.93
N VAL A 767 -31.83 18.92 11.12
CA VAL A 767 -33.03 18.25 11.66
C VAL A 767 -33.48 17.10 10.75
N SER A 768 -33.49 17.31 9.43
CA SER A 768 -33.86 16.28 8.46
C SER A 768 -32.91 15.07 8.49
N LEU A 769 -31.60 15.31 8.56
CA LEU A 769 -30.59 14.26 8.69
C LEU A 769 -30.71 13.54 10.03
N LEU A 770 -30.89 14.25 11.15
CA LEU A 770 -31.11 13.62 12.46
C LEU A 770 -32.33 12.69 12.44
N LYS A 771 -33.43 13.12 11.81
CA LYS A 771 -34.64 12.31 11.70
C LYS A 771 -34.47 11.07 10.80
N SER A 772 -33.72 11.20 9.71
CA SER A 772 -33.60 10.13 8.69
C SER A 772 -32.43 9.17 8.94
N ARG A 773 -31.38 9.62 9.64
CA ARG A 773 -30.15 8.85 9.89
C ARG A 773 -30.07 8.26 11.27
N SER A 774 -30.82 8.78 12.23
CA SER A 774 -30.86 8.17 13.55
C SER A 774 -31.72 6.93 13.56
N ALA A 775 -31.32 5.97 14.40
CA ALA A 775 -32.10 4.78 14.67
C ALA A 775 -32.47 4.75 16.15
N LYS A 776 -33.70 4.34 16.46
CA LYS A 776 -34.05 3.96 17.82
C LYS A 776 -33.40 2.61 18.10
N ILE A 777 -32.46 2.58 19.04
CA ILE A 777 -31.77 1.38 19.50
C ILE A 777 -32.12 1.21 20.97
N ALA A 778 -32.87 0.15 21.29
CA ALA A 778 -33.46 -0.04 22.61
C ALA A 778 -34.30 1.19 23.05
N ASP A 779 -33.89 1.87 24.12
CA ASP A 779 -34.58 2.98 24.79
C ASP A 779 -34.01 4.36 24.45
N PHE A 780 -33.06 4.46 23.51
CA PHE A 780 -32.48 5.73 23.07
C PHE A 780 -32.41 5.82 21.54
N HIS A 781 -32.26 7.03 21.03
CA HIS A 781 -31.87 7.27 19.65
C HIS A 781 -30.35 7.27 19.53
N GLN A 782 -29.81 6.71 18.44
CA GLN A 782 -28.39 6.72 18.13
C GLN A 782 -28.14 7.19 16.69
N VAL A 783 -27.05 7.93 16.50
CA VAL A 783 -26.54 8.32 15.16
C VAL A 783 -25.03 8.47 15.20
N ASP A 784 -24.36 8.34 14.05
CA ASP A 784 -23.00 8.88 13.90
C ASP A 784 -23.08 10.37 13.60
N ILE A 785 -22.75 11.21 14.59
CA ILE A 785 -22.94 12.66 14.49
C ILE A 785 -21.95 13.32 13.52
N ILE A 786 -20.78 12.72 13.32
CA ILE A 786 -19.77 13.25 12.41
C ILE A 786 -20.08 12.81 10.99
N ARG A 787 -20.19 11.50 10.76
CA ARG A 787 -20.34 10.93 9.43
C ARG A 787 -21.70 11.26 8.82
N ASP A 788 -22.79 11.01 9.55
CA ASP A 788 -24.13 11.01 8.98
C ASP A 788 -24.83 12.37 9.08
N ILE A 789 -24.33 13.27 9.94
CA ILE A 789 -24.90 14.61 10.15
C ILE A 789 -23.91 15.70 9.72
N GLY A 790 -22.75 15.79 10.38
CA GLY A 790 -21.75 16.81 10.15
C GLY A 790 -21.28 16.88 8.70
N ASN A 791 -20.73 15.78 8.21
CA ASN A 791 -20.20 15.67 6.85
C ASN A 791 -21.32 15.80 5.80
N LEU A 792 -22.45 15.10 5.99
CA LEU A 792 -23.53 15.10 5.00
C LEU A 792 -24.23 16.45 4.86
N ALA A 793 -24.38 17.24 5.92
CA ALA A 793 -24.97 18.58 5.81
C ALA A 793 -24.19 19.45 4.81
N HIS A 794 -22.86 19.39 4.84
CA HIS A 794 -22.00 20.13 3.90
C HIS A 794 -21.98 19.52 2.49
N VAL A 795 -22.05 18.19 2.36
CA VAL A 795 -22.19 17.50 1.06
C VAL A 795 -23.46 17.95 0.34
N HIS A 796 -24.59 17.96 1.05
CA HIS A 796 -25.88 18.42 0.51
C HIS A 796 -25.83 19.90 0.12
N PHE A 797 -25.28 20.75 0.99
CA PHE A 797 -25.15 22.19 0.71
C PHE A 797 -24.30 22.46 -0.53
N ALA A 798 -23.12 21.84 -0.62
CA ALA A 798 -22.23 21.97 -1.78
C ALA A 798 -22.89 21.41 -3.05
N SER A 799 -23.61 20.29 -2.95
CA SER A 799 -24.29 19.69 -4.09
C SER A 799 -25.41 20.57 -4.63
N GLU A 800 -26.20 21.21 -3.78
CA GLU A 800 -27.25 22.15 -4.20
C GLU A 800 -26.65 23.46 -4.74
N LEU A 801 -25.58 23.99 -4.13
CA LEU A 801 -24.96 25.26 -4.53
C LEU A 801 -24.22 25.15 -5.88
N PHE A 802 -23.47 24.07 -6.11
CA PHE A 802 -22.66 23.85 -7.31
C PHE A 802 -23.30 22.91 -8.33
N GLN A 803 -24.54 22.46 -8.08
CA GLN A 803 -25.26 21.49 -8.92
C GLN A 803 -24.47 20.19 -9.17
N LEU A 804 -23.93 19.62 -8.08
CA LEU A 804 -23.20 18.36 -8.14
C LEU A 804 -24.17 17.16 -8.26
N PRO A 805 -23.79 16.06 -8.95
CA PRO A 805 -24.67 14.91 -9.19
C PRO A 805 -24.81 13.99 -7.97
N LEU A 806 -25.37 14.51 -6.89
CA LEU A 806 -25.62 13.76 -5.66
C LEU A 806 -26.82 12.83 -5.83
N LYS A 807 -26.62 11.55 -5.50
CA LYS A 807 -27.63 10.52 -5.54
C LYS A 807 -28.28 10.36 -4.18
N THR A 808 -29.59 10.55 -4.13
CA THR A 808 -30.39 10.44 -2.91
C THR A 808 -31.72 9.74 -3.20
N VAL A 809 -32.50 9.43 -2.17
CA VAL A 809 -33.88 8.93 -2.35
C VAL A 809 -34.74 9.93 -3.13
N ASP A 810 -34.53 11.23 -2.90
CA ASP A 810 -35.27 12.31 -3.56
C ASP A 810 -34.75 12.63 -4.98
N ASP A 811 -33.51 12.25 -5.28
CA ASP A 811 -32.87 12.39 -6.60
C ASP A 811 -32.15 11.08 -6.99
N PRO A 812 -32.90 10.06 -7.45
CA PRO A 812 -32.34 8.74 -7.74
C PRO A 812 -31.47 8.73 -8.99
N HIS A 813 -31.46 9.79 -9.81
CA HIS A 813 -30.67 9.90 -11.03
C HIS A 813 -29.28 10.53 -10.82
N GLY A 814 -28.93 10.88 -9.58
CA GLY A 814 -27.57 11.27 -9.23
C GLY A 814 -26.55 10.17 -9.52
N ILE A 815 -25.28 10.56 -9.67
CA ILE A 815 -24.18 9.66 -10.06
C ILE A 815 -23.47 9.11 -8.82
N PHE A 816 -23.21 9.98 -7.84
CA PHE A 816 -22.45 9.63 -6.63
C PHE A 816 -23.37 9.59 -5.43
N THR A 817 -23.30 8.52 -4.64
CA THR A 817 -23.88 8.47 -3.29
C THR A 817 -23.28 9.56 -2.39
N GLU A 818 -23.92 9.84 -1.26
CA GLU A 818 -23.41 10.79 -0.28
C GLU A 818 -22.00 10.43 0.22
N ALA A 819 -21.73 9.16 0.49
CA ALA A 819 -20.42 8.68 0.90
C ALA A 819 -19.36 8.87 -0.21
N GLU A 820 -19.69 8.49 -1.46
CA GLU A 820 -18.80 8.67 -2.61
C GLU A 820 -18.50 10.16 -2.86
N MET A 821 -19.50 11.04 -2.77
CA MET A 821 -19.33 12.49 -2.93
C MET A 821 -18.47 13.09 -1.81
N TYR A 822 -18.68 12.68 -0.55
CA TYR A 822 -17.84 13.08 0.57
C TYR A 822 -16.38 12.67 0.35
N LEU A 823 -16.13 11.40 0.07
CA LEU A 823 -14.78 10.88 -0.15
C LEU A 823 -14.07 11.59 -1.32
N LEU A 824 -14.79 11.90 -2.39
CA LEU A 824 -14.25 12.66 -3.51
C LEU A 824 -13.79 14.06 -3.06
N MET A 825 -14.66 14.81 -2.39
CA MET A 825 -14.35 16.17 -1.94
C MET A 825 -13.25 16.19 -0.89
N SER A 826 -13.25 15.22 0.02
CA SER A 826 -12.23 15.08 1.06
C SER A 826 -10.89 14.61 0.53
N GLY A 827 -10.86 13.72 -0.46
CA GLY A 827 -9.61 13.34 -1.15
C GLY A 827 -8.98 14.52 -1.90
N VAL A 828 -9.79 15.36 -2.54
CA VAL A 828 -9.31 16.58 -3.20
C VAL A 828 -8.76 17.58 -2.19
N PHE A 829 -9.50 17.82 -1.10
CA PHE A 829 -9.05 18.71 -0.04
C PHE A 829 -7.75 18.20 0.59
N ALA A 830 -7.71 16.91 0.95
CA ALA A 830 -6.54 16.28 1.56
C ALA A 830 -5.30 16.42 0.66
N LEU A 831 -5.44 16.18 -0.64
CA LEU A 831 -4.33 16.34 -1.58
C LEU A 831 -3.81 17.78 -1.66
N ILE A 832 -4.71 18.76 -1.64
CA ILE A 832 -4.33 20.17 -1.78
C ILE A 832 -3.71 20.71 -0.49
N PHE A 833 -4.25 20.34 0.68
CA PHE A 833 -3.91 21.00 1.95
C PHE A 833 -3.17 20.11 2.96
N PHE A 834 -3.27 18.78 2.86
CA PHE A 834 -2.81 17.82 3.87
C PHE A 834 -2.02 16.62 3.28
N ASP A 835 -1.41 16.79 2.11
CA ASP A 835 -0.55 15.77 1.51
C ASP A 835 0.81 15.69 2.22
N ALA A 836 0.82 15.02 3.37
CA ALA A 836 1.95 14.95 4.30
C ALA A 836 2.55 13.54 4.45
N ASP A 837 1.84 12.49 4.02
CA ASP A 837 2.33 11.12 4.06
C ASP A 837 2.96 10.76 2.70
N PRO A 838 4.29 10.60 2.60
CA PRO A 838 4.96 10.32 1.35
C PRO A 838 4.45 9.04 0.67
N VAL A 839 4.10 8.01 1.44
CA VAL A 839 3.66 6.70 0.92
C VAL A 839 2.23 6.78 0.37
N ALA A 840 1.33 7.47 1.08
CA ALA A 840 -0.06 7.61 0.64
C ALA A 840 -0.25 8.69 -0.46
N SER A 841 0.74 9.58 -0.64
CA SER A 841 0.66 10.73 -1.53
C SER A 841 0.40 10.35 -2.99
N PHE A 842 1.14 9.41 -3.58
CA PHE A 842 0.95 9.04 -4.99
C PHE A 842 -0.41 8.37 -5.28
N PRO A 843 -0.86 7.37 -4.49
CA PRO A 843 -2.23 6.86 -4.60
C PRO A 843 -3.29 7.95 -4.47
N LEU A 844 -3.12 8.89 -3.53
CA LEU A 844 -4.01 10.03 -3.34
C LEU A 844 -4.07 10.92 -4.60
N HIS A 845 -2.93 11.22 -5.21
CA HIS A 845 -2.87 11.96 -6.48
C HIS A 845 -3.65 11.25 -7.60
N LEU A 846 -3.40 9.95 -7.83
CA LEU A 846 -4.06 9.20 -8.89
C LEU A 846 -5.57 9.11 -8.69
N LYS A 847 -6.02 8.76 -7.48
CA LYS A 847 -7.43 8.62 -7.13
C LYS A 847 -8.15 9.96 -7.22
N SER A 848 -7.60 11.01 -6.62
CA SER A 848 -8.20 12.35 -6.65
C SER A 848 -8.26 12.93 -8.06
N LYS A 849 -7.24 12.75 -8.90
CA LYS A 849 -7.26 13.22 -10.30
C LYS A 849 -8.34 12.54 -11.13
N ASN A 850 -8.46 11.22 -11.01
CA ASN A 850 -9.51 10.48 -11.72
C ASN A 850 -10.91 10.91 -11.27
N ALA A 851 -11.11 11.10 -9.95
CA ALA A 851 -12.39 11.51 -9.41
C ALA A 851 -12.77 12.95 -9.80
N VAL A 852 -11.83 13.90 -9.68
CA VAL A 852 -12.01 15.29 -10.14
C VAL A 852 -12.31 15.35 -11.62
N LYS A 853 -11.67 14.50 -12.43
CA LYS A 853 -11.93 14.43 -13.87
C LYS A 853 -13.41 14.13 -14.17
N VAL A 854 -13.93 13.07 -13.58
CA VAL A 854 -15.33 12.64 -13.79
C VAL A 854 -16.31 13.70 -13.30
N LEU A 855 -16.08 14.26 -12.11
CA LEU A 855 -16.94 15.30 -11.55
C LEU A 855 -16.91 16.58 -12.40
N GLY A 856 -15.73 17.03 -12.78
CA GLY A 856 -15.54 18.26 -13.56
C GLY A 856 -16.19 18.19 -14.94
N GLU A 857 -16.08 17.06 -15.64
CA GLU A 857 -16.74 16.84 -16.93
C GLU A 857 -18.28 16.91 -16.81
N PHE A 858 -18.85 16.47 -15.68
CA PHE A 858 -20.28 16.58 -15.42
C PHE A 858 -20.71 18.02 -15.11
N VAL A 859 -19.99 18.69 -14.19
CA VAL A 859 -20.29 20.07 -13.81
C VAL A 859 -20.11 21.02 -15.02
N GLU A 860 -19.11 20.80 -15.86
CA GLU A 860 -18.91 21.54 -17.12
C GLU A 860 -20.15 21.49 -18.02
N LYS A 861 -20.70 20.29 -18.25
CA LYS A 861 -21.93 20.14 -19.06
C LYS A 861 -23.14 20.83 -18.45
N ASN A 862 -23.28 20.80 -17.12
CA ASN A 862 -24.36 21.52 -16.44
C ASN A 862 -24.22 23.04 -16.60
N VAL A 863 -23.02 23.58 -16.43
CA VAL A 863 -22.75 25.01 -16.59
C VAL A 863 -22.93 25.44 -18.06
N GLU A 864 -22.51 24.64 -19.03
CA GLU A 864 -22.79 24.88 -20.44
C GLU A 864 -24.28 24.92 -20.75
N PHE A 865 -25.07 24.04 -20.13
CA PHE A 865 -26.51 24.04 -20.26
C PHE A 865 -27.11 25.34 -19.69
N VAL A 866 -26.70 25.76 -18.50
CA VAL A 866 -27.15 27.02 -17.88
C VAL A 866 -26.74 28.23 -18.73
N ALA A 867 -25.53 28.25 -19.29
CA ALA A 867 -25.07 29.32 -20.17
C ALA A 867 -25.90 29.45 -21.46
N LYS A 868 -26.33 28.33 -22.05
CA LYS A 868 -27.12 28.30 -23.29
C LYS A 868 -28.62 28.53 -23.07
N PHE A 869 -29.18 27.96 -22.02
CA PHE A 869 -30.64 27.86 -21.83
C PHE A 869 -31.16 28.55 -20.56
N GLY A 870 -30.30 29.04 -19.67
CA GLY A 870 -30.70 29.63 -18.39
C GLY A 870 -31.56 30.90 -18.48
N LYS A 871 -31.70 31.50 -19.68
CA LYS A 871 -32.62 32.62 -19.96
C LYS A 871 -34.03 32.18 -20.43
N LEU A 872 -34.24 30.88 -20.69
CA LEU A 872 -35.52 30.29 -21.11
C LEU A 872 -36.15 29.55 -19.91
N SER A 873 -36.97 30.25 -19.12
CA SER A 873 -37.49 29.72 -17.85
C SER A 873 -38.30 28.43 -17.99
N GLU A 874 -39.08 28.26 -19.06
CA GLU A 874 -39.98 27.09 -19.23
C GLU A 874 -39.29 25.75 -19.49
N LEU A 875 -38.11 25.72 -20.13
CA LEU A 875 -37.39 24.47 -20.42
C LEU A 875 -36.53 24.00 -19.24
N ALA A 876 -36.01 24.93 -18.43
CA ALA A 876 -35.21 24.60 -17.25
C ALA A 876 -36.04 23.87 -16.17
N HIS A 877 -37.30 24.28 -15.96
CA HIS A 877 -38.21 23.63 -15.00
C HIS A 877 -38.65 22.21 -15.43
N LYS A 878 -38.63 21.89 -16.72
CA LYS A 878 -38.95 20.53 -17.23
C LYS A 878 -37.83 19.52 -17.05
N VAL A 879 -36.57 19.98 -17.00
CA VAL A 879 -35.39 19.13 -16.79
C VAL A 879 -35.08 18.97 -15.29
N TRP A 880 -35.41 19.97 -14.45
CA TRP A 880 -35.26 19.90 -12.99
C TRP A 880 -36.60 20.12 -12.26
N PRO A 881 -37.35 19.04 -11.95
CA PRO A 881 -38.76 19.14 -11.56
C PRO A 881 -39.03 19.58 -10.11
N ARG A 882 -38.01 19.90 -9.29
CA ARG A 882 -38.20 20.34 -7.89
C ARG A 882 -37.23 21.47 -7.50
N GLU A 883 -37.80 22.58 -7.03
CA GLU A 883 -37.09 23.76 -6.52
C GLU A 883 -36.96 23.73 -4.99
N THR A 884 -35.74 23.64 -4.47
CA THR A 884 -35.44 24.17 -3.13
C THR A 884 -34.97 25.62 -3.31
N LYS A 885 -35.18 26.48 -2.29
CA LYS A 885 -34.67 27.88 -2.34
C LYS A 885 -33.16 27.94 -2.61
N LEU A 886 -32.38 26.98 -2.07
CA LEU A 886 -30.94 26.91 -2.30
C LEU A 886 -30.57 26.39 -3.71
N LYS A 887 -31.36 25.50 -4.32
CA LYS A 887 -31.13 25.05 -5.71
C LYS A 887 -31.40 26.17 -6.73
N SER A 888 -32.44 26.98 -6.49
CA SER A 888 -32.67 28.23 -7.22
C SER A 888 -31.50 29.21 -7.01
N TYR A 889 -31.02 29.35 -5.77
CA TYR A 889 -29.84 30.14 -5.46
C TYR A 889 -28.59 29.65 -6.19
N GLY A 890 -28.34 28.33 -6.25
CA GLY A 890 -27.20 27.73 -6.95
C GLY A 890 -27.24 27.98 -8.46
N LEU A 891 -28.41 27.91 -9.08
CA LEU A 891 -28.61 28.30 -10.47
C LEU A 891 -28.31 29.78 -10.71
N HIS A 892 -28.81 30.67 -9.84
CA HIS A 892 -28.50 32.09 -9.90
C HIS A 892 -27.02 32.40 -9.58
N PHE A 893 -26.38 31.61 -8.73
CA PHE A 893 -24.96 31.70 -8.43
C PHE A 893 -24.12 31.39 -9.68
N ILE A 894 -24.43 30.31 -10.40
CA ILE A 894 -23.78 29.99 -11.68
C ILE A 894 -24.04 31.09 -12.72
N GLN A 895 -25.26 31.64 -12.79
CA GLN A 895 -25.57 32.77 -13.68
C GLN A 895 -24.73 34.02 -13.36
N ARG A 896 -24.63 34.42 -12.08
CA ARG A 896 -23.78 35.54 -11.63
C ARG A 896 -22.31 35.32 -11.96
N LEU A 897 -21.84 34.07 -11.88
CA LEU A 897 -20.48 33.74 -12.29
C LEU A 897 -20.28 33.86 -13.81
N LEU A 898 -21.27 33.44 -14.62
CA LEU A 898 -21.24 33.57 -16.08
C LEU A 898 -21.29 35.04 -16.54
N GLU A 899 -21.86 35.95 -15.75
CA GLU A 899 -21.81 37.40 -16.02
C GLU A 899 -20.38 37.98 -16.03
N SER A 900 -19.39 37.25 -15.51
CA SER A 900 -17.98 37.62 -15.62
C SER A 900 -17.42 37.53 -17.04
N GLY A 901 -18.12 36.87 -17.97
CA GLY A 901 -17.66 36.62 -19.33
C GLY A 901 -16.68 35.44 -19.47
N MET A 902 -16.43 34.66 -18.42
CA MET A 902 -15.66 33.42 -18.53
C MET A 902 -16.43 32.32 -19.27
N GLU A 903 -15.73 31.62 -20.15
CA GLU A 903 -16.23 30.39 -20.76
C GLU A 903 -16.56 29.33 -19.69
N PRO A 904 -17.62 28.51 -19.87
CA PRO A 904 -18.05 27.48 -18.90
C PRO A 904 -16.91 26.59 -18.40
N LYS A 905 -16.04 26.13 -19.31
CA LYS A 905 -14.88 25.32 -18.98
C LYS A 905 -13.90 26.05 -18.06
N GLN A 906 -13.55 27.31 -18.39
CA GLN A 906 -12.64 28.11 -17.56
C GLN A 906 -13.25 28.39 -16.18
N LEU A 907 -14.57 28.59 -16.11
CA LEU A 907 -15.28 28.81 -14.86
C LEU A 907 -15.30 27.57 -13.97
N VAL A 908 -15.65 26.40 -14.52
CA VAL A 908 -15.76 25.15 -13.76
C VAL A 908 -14.40 24.71 -13.24
N TRP A 909 -13.42 24.60 -14.13
CA TRP A 909 -12.09 24.09 -13.81
C TRP A 909 -11.20 25.12 -13.10
N GLY A 910 -11.45 26.42 -13.32
CA GLY A 910 -10.66 27.49 -12.72
C GLY A 910 -11.21 28.07 -11.42
N GLN A 911 -12.52 27.92 -11.14
CA GLN A 911 -13.18 28.63 -10.03
C GLN A 911 -14.08 27.72 -9.17
N MET A 912 -14.97 26.96 -9.79
CA MET A 912 -16.02 26.24 -9.06
C MET A 912 -15.50 25.01 -8.31
N LEU A 913 -14.75 24.12 -8.96
CA LEU A 913 -14.31 22.86 -8.35
C LEU A 913 -13.42 23.07 -7.12
N GLY A 914 -12.47 24.00 -7.19
CA GLY A 914 -11.62 24.37 -6.05
C GLY A 914 -12.41 24.93 -4.87
N THR A 915 -13.47 25.71 -5.14
CA THR A 915 -14.33 26.27 -4.08
C THR A 915 -15.22 25.19 -3.47
N ALA A 916 -15.82 24.31 -4.29
CA ALA A 916 -16.65 23.21 -3.83
C ALA A 916 -15.88 22.23 -2.93
N GLY A 917 -14.67 21.84 -3.36
CA GLY A 917 -13.78 20.98 -2.56
C GLY A 917 -13.41 21.60 -1.21
N GLY A 918 -13.20 22.92 -1.17
CA GLY A 918 -12.90 23.68 0.04
C GLY A 918 -14.03 23.71 1.09
N MET A 919 -15.28 23.53 0.67
CA MET A 919 -16.45 23.74 1.53
C MET A 919 -16.86 22.51 2.36
N VAL A 920 -16.67 21.30 1.85
CA VAL A 920 -17.17 20.08 2.51
C VAL A 920 -16.28 19.69 3.69
N SER A 921 -15.02 19.39 3.41
CA SER A 921 -14.13 18.71 4.35
C SER A 921 -13.70 19.59 5.51
N ASN A 922 -13.39 20.87 5.25
CA ASN A 922 -12.94 21.80 6.28
C ASN A 922 -14.04 22.11 7.30
N GLN A 923 -15.26 22.37 6.83
CA GLN A 923 -16.39 22.67 7.74
C GLN A 923 -16.85 21.42 8.49
N GLY A 924 -16.93 20.25 7.81
CA GLY A 924 -17.25 18.98 8.47
C GLY A 924 -16.24 18.61 9.56
N SER A 925 -14.94 18.80 9.28
CA SER A 925 -13.88 18.59 10.26
C SER A 925 -14.00 19.53 11.46
N LEU A 926 -14.23 20.83 11.22
CA LEU A 926 -14.37 21.80 12.31
C LEU A 926 -15.63 21.55 13.15
N PHE A 927 -16.74 21.17 12.52
CA PHE A 927 -17.95 20.73 13.22
C PHE A 927 -17.65 19.55 14.15
N ALA A 928 -16.97 18.53 13.63
CA ALA A 928 -16.61 17.34 14.40
C ALA A 928 -15.74 17.68 15.61
N GLN A 929 -14.72 18.52 15.44
CA GLN A 929 -13.84 18.98 16.51
C GLN A 929 -14.57 19.80 17.58
N ILE A 930 -15.52 20.65 17.17
CA ILE A 930 -16.37 21.40 18.10
C ILE A 930 -17.27 20.46 18.92
N ILE A 931 -17.89 19.47 18.28
CA ILE A 931 -18.72 18.48 18.97
C ILE A 931 -17.88 17.62 19.92
N GLU A 932 -16.70 17.18 19.48
CA GLU A 932 -15.74 16.45 20.33
C GLU A 932 -15.36 17.28 21.57
N TYR A 933 -15.02 18.56 21.40
CA TYR A 933 -14.70 19.45 22.51
C TYR A 933 -15.82 19.56 23.55
N PHE A 934 -17.08 19.69 23.11
CA PHE A 934 -18.22 19.82 24.01
C PHE A 934 -18.67 18.50 24.65
N LEU A 935 -18.58 17.37 23.95
CA LEU A 935 -19.09 16.09 24.46
C LEU A 935 -18.03 15.24 25.18
N LEU A 936 -16.78 15.31 24.73
CA LEU A 936 -15.67 14.48 25.19
C LEU A 936 -14.58 15.27 25.93
N GLY A 937 -14.40 16.55 25.60
CA GLY A 937 -13.35 17.40 26.14
C GLY A 937 -13.77 18.36 27.27
N ASP A 938 -12.91 19.35 27.52
CA ASP A 938 -13.09 20.35 28.58
C ASP A 938 -14.29 21.28 28.36
N GLY A 939 -14.81 21.34 27.13
CA GLY A 939 -16.01 22.09 26.76
C GLY A 939 -17.27 21.57 27.45
N LYS A 940 -17.27 20.34 27.95
CA LYS A 940 -18.40 19.71 28.65
C LYS A 940 -18.96 20.54 29.79
N LYS A 941 -18.12 21.32 30.49
CA LYS A 941 -18.54 22.24 31.56
C LYS A 941 -19.46 23.36 31.07
N HIS A 942 -19.34 23.75 29.80
CA HIS A 942 -20.17 24.77 29.14
C HIS A 942 -21.40 24.19 28.44
N TRP A 943 -21.49 22.86 28.30
CA TRP A 943 -22.58 22.21 27.57
C TRP A 943 -23.99 22.60 28.08
N PRO A 944 -24.28 22.67 29.39
CA PRO A 944 -25.60 23.11 29.85
C PRO A 944 -25.98 24.53 29.42
N GLU A 945 -25.00 25.45 29.35
CA GLU A 945 -25.24 26.81 28.86
C GLU A 945 -25.48 26.83 27.35
N VAL A 946 -24.72 26.04 26.58
CA VAL A 946 -24.93 25.86 25.14
C VAL A 946 -26.33 25.32 24.88
N GLN A 947 -26.80 24.32 25.63
CA GLN A 947 -28.17 23.80 25.51
C GLN A 947 -29.23 24.85 25.87
N ALA A 948 -29.00 25.63 26.93
CA ALA A 948 -29.92 26.70 27.34
C ALA A 948 -30.04 27.82 26.29
N LEU A 949 -28.95 28.15 25.58
CA LEU A 949 -28.97 29.09 24.46
C LEU A 949 -29.62 28.48 23.22
N ALA A 950 -29.35 27.20 22.94
CA ALA A 950 -29.91 26.49 21.80
C ALA A 950 -31.44 26.34 21.86
N ALA A 951 -32.00 26.26 23.08
CA ALA A 951 -33.43 26.23 23.31
C ALA A 951 -34.16 27.56 22.99
N LYS A 952 -33.42 28.67 22.80
CA LYS A 952 -34.00 29.98 22.51
C LYS A 952 -34.03 30.25 21.00
N GLU A 953 -35.09 30.91 20.54
CA GLU A 953 -35.34 31.18 19.12
C GLU A 953 -35.06 32.64 18.69
N ASP A 954 -34.31 33.40 19.49
CA ASP A 954 -33.93 34.79 19.21
C ASP A 954 -32.50 34.93 18.63
N ASP A 955 -32.25 36.07 17.95
CA ASP A 955 -30.97 36.35 17.29
C ASP A 955 -29.83 36.65 18.27
N ALA A 956 -30.13 37.18 19.46
CA ALA A 956 -29.09 37.47 20.46
C ALA A 956 -28.51 36.16 21.04
N SER A 957 -29.35 35.16 21.26
CA SER A 957 -28.93 33.82 21.68
C SER A 957 -28.12 33.12 20.58
N PHE A 958 -28.50 33.29 19.31
CA PHE A 958 -27.73 32.76 18.18
C PHE A 958 -26.35 33.40 18.06
N GLU A 959 -26.26 34.72 18.20
CA GLU A 959 -24.97 35.42 18.18
C GLU A 959 -24.09 34.99 19.36
N LYS A 960 -24.67 34.80 20.55
CA LYS A 960 -23.92 34.25 21.69
C LYS A 960 -23.40 32.84 21.40
N LEU A 961 -24.23 31.94 20.87
CA LEU A 961 -23.79 30.60 20.45
C LEU A 961 -22.66 30.64 19.42
N SER A 962 -22.70 31.60 18.49
CA SER A 962 -21.65 31.72 17.49
C SER A 962 -20.28 32.05 18.09
N LYS A 963 -20.24 32.73 19.24
CA LYS A 963 -19.00 32.96 20.00
C LYS A 963 -18.48 31.69 20.66
N TYR A 964 -19.36 30.82 21.16
CA TYR A 964 -18.96 29.48 21.65
C TYR A 964 -18.38 28.63 20.52
N VAL A 965 -18.98 28.70 19.32
CA VAL A 965 -18.49 28.00 18.12
C VAL A 965 -17.09 28.48 17.74
N LEU A 966 -16.86 29.80 17.70
CA LEU A 966 -15.56 30.37 17.35
C LEU A 966 -14.48 30.02 18.38
N GLU A 967 -14.78 30.06 19.68
CA GLU A 967 -13.84 29.66 20.73
C GLU A 967 -13.57 28.15 20.74
N ALA A 968 -14.60 27.32 20.60
CA ALA A 968 -14.42 25.87 20.49
C ALA A 968 -13.58 25.53 19.23
N GLY A 969 -13.82 26.20 18.11
CA GLY A 969 -13.01 26.06 16.90
C GLY A 969 -11.57 26.56 17.06
N ARG A 970 -11.34 27.62 17.84
CA ARG A 970 -10.00 28.10 18.21
C ARG A 970 -9.22 27.07 19.03
N ILE A 971 -9.88 26.44 20.01
CA ILE A 971 -9.26 25.51 20.96
C ILE A 971 -9.06 24.12 20.35
N ALA A 972 -10.05 23.60 19.63
CA ALA A 972 -10.06 22.23 19.13
C ALA A 972 -9.75 22.10 17.63
N GLY A 973 -9.77 23.20 16.89
CA GLY A 973 -9.53 23.21 15.44
C GLY A 973 -8.08 22.85 15.10
N GLU A 974 -7.90 21.74 14.40
CA GLU A 974 -6.59 21.29 13.91
C GLU A 974 -6.35 21.83 12.49
N THR A 975 -5.90 23.08 12.38
CA THR A 975 -5.57 23.71 11.09
C THR A 975 -4.09 24.04 11.01
N ALA A 976 -3.45 23.71 9.89
CA ALA A 976 -2.12 24.18 9.54
C ALA A 976 -2.04 24.56 8.06
N VAL A 977 -1.11 25.45 7.71
CA VAL A 977 -0.88 25.84 6.31
C VAL A 977 0.60 25.86 5.96
N LEU A 978 0.91 25.47 4.73
CA LEU A 978 2.27 25.51 4.20
C LEU A 978 2.51 26.81 3.41
N ARG A 979 3.69 27.40 3.61
CA ARG A 979 4.20 28.54 2.85
C ARG A 979 5.60 28.24 2.33
N GLU A 980 5.98 28.90 1.25
CA GLU A 980 7.35 28.86 0.72
C GLU A 980 7.94 30.28 0.73
N ALA A 981 9.15 30.42 1.24
CA ALA A 981 9.84 31.70 1.29
C ALA A 981 10.39 32.09 -0.08
N ALA A 982 9.94 33.22 -0.63
CA ALA A 982 10.43 33.77 -1.88
C ALA A 982 11.77 34.53 -1.74
N LYS A 983 12.12 34.91 -0.51
CA LYS A 983 13.30 35.71 -0.14
C LYS A 983 13.80 35.27 1.23
N ASP A 984 15.05 35.56 1.53
CA ASP A 984 15.61 35.37 2.87
C ASP A 984 14.89 36.31 3.88
N ALA A 985 14.61 35.79 5.07
CA ALA A 985 13.93 36.51 6.13
C ALA A 985 14.39 36.03 7.52
N SER A 986 14.11 36.83 8.54
CA SER A 986 14.27 36.46 9.95
C SER A 986 12.94 36.68 10.65
N LEU A 987 12.47 35.67 11.37
CA LEU A 987 11.18 35.67 12.04
C LEU A 987 11.35 35.32 13.51
N THR A 988 10.71 36.07 14.40
CA THR A 988 10.63 35.71 15.82
C THR A 988 9.41 34.81 16.03
N ASP A 989 9.62 33.57 16.46
CA ASP A 989 8.58 32.60 16.81
C ASP A 989 8.68 32.28 18.30
N GLY A 990 7.77 32.87 19.09
CA GLY A 990 7.86 32.84 20.55
C GLY A 990 9.17 33.47 21.05
N GLU A 991 9.99 32.70 21.77
CA GLU A 991 11.30 33.13 22.26
C GLU A 991 12.44 32.86 21.25
N MET A 992 12.16 32.14 20.16
CA MET A 992 13.16 31.73 19.18
C MET A 992 13.20 32.70 18.00
N THR A 993 14.38 32.89 17.42
CA THR A 993 14.54 33.56 16.12
C THR A 993 14.83 32.52 15.05
N VAL A 994 13.90 32.36 14.11
CA VAL A 994 13.98 31.43 12.98
C VAL A 994 14.59 32.16 11.78
N SER A 995 15.73 31.68 11.31
CA SER A 995 16.33 32.14 10.05
C SER A 995 15.70 31.37 8.89
N VAL A 996 15.06 32.10 7.97
CA VAL A 996 14.36 31.55 6.82
C VAL A 996 15.12 31.92 5.56
N LYS A 997 15.46 30.94 4.73
CA LYS A 997 16.13 31.15 3.44
C LYS A 997 15.11 31.06 2.31
N LYS A 998 15.41 31.73 1.19
CA LYS A 998 14.66 31.54 -0.05
C LYS A 998 14.57 30.05 -0.41
N GLY A 999 13.34 29.57 -0.64
CA GLY A 999 13.01 28.18 -0.95
C GLY A 999 12.64 27.34 0.27
N ASP A 1000 12.86 27.83 1.50
CA ASP A 1000 12.43 27.12 2.70
C ASP A 1000 10.90 27.02 2.74
N ARG A 1001 10.40 25.86 3.15
CA ARG A 1001 8.98 25.63 3.41
C ARG A 1001 8.72 25.86 4.89
N LEU A 1002 7.64 26.56 5.22
CA LEU A 1002 7.20 26.81 6.59
C LEU A 1002 5.88 26.08 6.83
N PHE A 1003 5.81 25.31 7.89
CA PHE A 1003 4.58 24.69 8.40
C PHE A 1003 4.02 25.58 9.51
N VAL A 1004 3.02 26.38 9.16
CA VAL A 1004 2.38 27.30 10.09
C VAL A 1004 1.25 26.57 10.81
N ASN A 1005 1.50 26.19 12.07
CA ASN A 1005 0.54 25.50 12.91
C ASN A 1005 -0.45 26.50 13.51
N LEU A 1006 -1.62 26.65 12.87
CA LEU A 1006 -2.63 27.61 13.31
C LEU A 1006 -3.34 27.14 14.58
N HIS A 1007 -3.34 25.85 14.87
CA HIS A 1007 -3.81 25.31 16.15
C HIS A 1007 -2.93 25.79 17.30
N ALA A 1008 -1.61 25.57 17.21
CA ALA A 1008 -0.66 26.05 18.22
C ALA A 1008 -0.72 27.58 18.37
N ALA A 1009 -0.78 28.31 17.24
CA ALA A 1009 -0.88 29.77 17.26
C ALA A 1009 -2.19 30.28 17.88
N SER A 1010 -3.27 29.50 17.76
CA SER A 1010 -4.56 29.78 18.39
C SER A 1010 -4.56 29.46 19.90
N LEU A 1011 -3.54 28.76 20.39
CA LEU A 1011 -3.31 28.46 21.80
C LEU A 1011 -2.12 29.23 22.40
N ASP A 1012 -1.60 30.24 21.70
CA ASP A 1012 -0.48 31.06 22.16
C ASP A 1012 -0.88 31.91 23.38
N PRO A 1013 -0.28 31.71 24.57
CA PRO A 1013 -0.60 32.47 25.77
C PRO A 1013 -0.22 33.95 25.67
N ALA A 1014 0.67 34.35 24.76
CA ALA A 1014 1.01 35.75 24.54
C ALA A 1014 -0.14 36.52 23.89
N LYS A 1015 -1.00 35.83 23.12
CA LYS A 1015 -2.20 36.42 22.51
C LYS A 1015 -3.46 36.13 23.31
N PHE A 1016 -3.60 34.92 23.84
CA PHE A 1016 -4.79 34.44 24.55
C PHE A 1016 -4.41 34.06 25.99
N PRO A 1017 -4.58 34.95 26.98
CA PRO A 1017 -4.37 34.59 28.38
C PRO A 1017 -5.25 33.40 28.78
N ASN A 1018 -4.66 32.34 29.35
CA ASN A 1018 -5.33 31.06 29.63
C ASN A 1018 -5.92 30.38 28.37
N PRO A 1019 -5.10 30.05 27.37
CA PRO A 1019 -5.54 29.74 26.00
C PRO A 1019 -6.48 28.52 25.87
N GLN A 1020 -6.45 27.60 26.84
CA GLN A 1020 -7.31 26.42 26.90
C GLN A 1020 -8.71 26.69 27.48
N THR A 1021 -8.92 27.89 28.06
CA THR A 1021 -10.22 28.28 28.61
C THR A 1021 -11.07 28.92 27.52
N LEU A 1022 -12.34 28.54 27.45
CA LEU A 1022 -13.31 29.14 26.55
C LEU A 1022 -13.67 30.54 27.04
N ASP A 1023 -13.35 31.57 26.26
CA ASP A 1023 -13.70 32.97 26.54
C ASP A 1023 -14.37 33.66 25.35
N THR A 1024 -15.68 33.92 25.48
CA THR A 1024 -16.49 34.57 24.44
C THR A 1024 -16.26 36.09 24.32
N SER A 1025 -15.33 36.67 25.10
CA SER A 1025 -15.00 38.10 25.05
C SER A 1025 -14.03 38.48 23.92
N HIS A 1026 -13.33 37.51 23.34
CA HIS A 1026 -12.38 37.74 22.24
C HIS A 1026 -13.04 38.34 20.99
N THR A 1027 -12.33 39.26 20.33
CA THR A 1027 -12.82 39.92 19.11
C THR A 1027 -12.64 39.05 17.87
N ALA A 1028 -13.44 39.28 16.84
CA ALA A 1028 -13.44 38.47 15.62
C ALA A 1028 -12.07 38.45 14.92
N GLU A 1029 -11.29 39.52 15.00
CA GLU A 1029 -9.98 39.68 14.37
C GLU A 1029 -8.87 38.89 15.06
N SER A 1030 -9.13 38.36 16.27
CA SER A 1030 -8.19 37.53 17.01
C SER A 1030 -8.15 36.08 16.48
N TYR A 1031 -9.20 35.62 15.79
CA TYR A 1031 -9.26 34.24 15.31
C TYR A 1031 -8.51 34.08 13.99
N ILE A 1032 -7.44 33.27 14.00
CA ILE A 1032 -6.64 32.96 12.80
C ILE A 1032 -6.71 31.50 12.36
N HIS A 1033 -7.46 30.64 13.07
CA HIS A 1033 -7.58 29.20 12.78
C HIS A 1033 -8.26 28.88 11.43
N LEU A 1034 -8.94 29.86 10.80
CA LEU A 1034 -9.46 29.81 9.43
C LEU A 1034 -8.63 30.67 8.44
N GLY A 1035 -7.38 30.96 8.80
CA GLY A 1035 -6.47 31.81 8.04
C GLY A 1035 -6.69 33.31 8.28
N ALA A 1036 -5.72 34.12 7.85
CA ALA A 1036 -5.73 35.58 7.95
C ALA A 1036 -5.11 36.22 6.69
N GLY A 1037 -5.27 37.53 6.55
CA GLY A 1037 -4.67 38.28 5.44
C GLY A 1037 -5.29 37.97 4.07
N PRO A 1038 -4.52 38.11 2.97
CA PRO A 1038 -5.00 37.87 1.60
C PRO A 1038 -5.58 36.46 1.36
N HIS A 1039 -5.13 35.48 2.15
CA HIS A 1039 -5.56 34.09 2.08
C HIS A 1039 -6.48 33.67 3.24
N ALA A 1040 -7.10 34.61 3.96
CA ALA A 1040 -8.16 34.29 4.90
C ALA A 1040 -9.25 33.46 4.20
N CYS A 1041 -9.80 32.44 4.87
CA CYS A 1041 -10.80 31.56 4.25
C CYS A 1041 -11.99 32.37 3.74
N LEU A 1042 -12.29 32.27 2.43
CA LEU A 1042 -13.44 32.94 1.82
C LEU A 1042 -14.76 32.49 2.48
N GLY A 1043 -14.82 31.25 2.95
CA GLY A 1043 -15.97 30.66 3.61
C GLY A 1043 -16.08 30.93 5.11
N ALA A 1044 -15.21 31.74 5.74
CA ALA A 1044 -15.25 31.95 7.19
C ALA A 1044 -16.61 32.49 7.71
N PRO A 1045 -17.25 33.50 7.06
CA PRO A 1045 -18.60 33.93 7.44
C PRO A 1045 -19.65 32.83 7.32
N LEU A 1046 -19.60 32.05 6.22
CA LEU A 1046 -20.46 30.91 5.98
C LEU A 1046 -20.29 29.85 7.09
N ALA A 1047 -19.06 29.48 7.42
CA ALA A 1047 -18.73 28.48 8.42
C ALA A 1047 -19.24 28.90 9.81
N LYS A 1048 -19.05 30.16 10.22
CA LYS A 1048 -19.60 30.69 11.48
C LYS A 1048 -21.10 30.42 11.57
N VAL A 1049 -21.86 30.79 10.54
CA VAL A 1049 -23.33 30.64 10.54
C VAL A 1049 -23.76 29.17 10.46
N ALA A 1050 -23.16 28.39 9.55
CA ALA A 1050 -23.49 27.00 9.33
C ALA A 1050 -23.24 26.15 10.59
N LEU A 1051 -22.04 26.24 11.16
CA LEU A 1051 -21.63 25.49 12.36
C LEU A 1051 -22.47 25.88 13.58
N THR A 1052 -22.83 27.16 13.73
CA THR A 1052 -23.73 27.61 14.79
C THR A 1052 -25.14 27.05 14.64
N ALA A 1053 -25.68 27.04 13.41
CA ALA A 1053 -26.99 26.44 13.15
C ALA A 1053 -27.00 24.93 13.43
N MET A 1054 -25.96 24.21 13.01
CA MET A 1054 -25.82 22.77 13.27
C MET A 1054 -25.68 22.48 14.77
N LEU A 1055 -24.78 23.20 15.47
CA LEU A 1055 -24.57 23.04 16.91
C LEU A 1055 -25.86 23.32 17.70
N LYS A 1056 -26.61 24.36 17.32
CA LYS A 1056 -27.90 24.68 17.93
C LYS A 1056 -28.88 23.51 17.84
N GLU A 1057 -29.04 22.90 16.66
CA GLU A 1057 -29.98 21.78 16.51
C GLU A 1057 -29.51 20.51 17.22
N VAL A 1058 -28.20 20.25 17.26
CA VAL A 1058 -27.64 19.12 18.03
C VAL A 1058 -27.78 19.32 19.54
N ALA A 1059 -27.55 20.54 20.04
CA ALA A 1059 -27.66 20.86 21.46
C ALA A 1059 -29.11 20.77 22.00
N LYS A 1060 -30.12 20.84 21.13
CA LYS A 1060 -31.53 20.62 21.48
C LYS A 1060 -31.85 19.15 21.81
N LEU A 1061 -30.98 18.20 21.45
CA LEU A 1061 -31.18 16.78 21.73
C LEU A 1061 -31.10 16.52 23.25
N LYS A 1062 -32.20 15.99 23.81
CA LYS A 1062 -32.34 15.75 25.24
C LYS A 1062 -31.46 14.58 25.70
N GLY A 1063 -30.64 14.80 26.72
CA GLY A 1063 -29.77 13.74 27.25
C GLY A 1063 -28.66 13.30 26.29
N LEU A 1064 -28.28 14.15 25.32
CA LEU A 1064 -27.22 13.84 24.36
C LEU A 1064 -25.91 13.45 25.07
N ARG A 1065 -25.37 12.28 24.69
CA ARG A 1065 -24.16 11.70 25.27
C ARG A 1065 -23.44 10.83 24.23
N PRO A 1066 -22.12 10.62 24.35
CA PRO A 1066 -21.43 9.63 23.52
C PRO A 1066 -21.97 8.21 23.74
N ALA A 1067 -21.92 7.37 22.71
CA ALA A 1067 -22.20 5.94 22.84
C ALA A 1067 -21.19 5.25 23.77
N ALA A 1068 -21.56 4.12 24.36
CA ALA A 1068 -20.64 3.37 25.21
C ALA A 1068 -19.49 2.73 24.41
N GLY A 1069 -18.31 2.58 25.03
CA GLY A 1069 -17.16 1.90 24.44
C GLY A 1069 -16.40 2.73 23.40
N ALA A 1070 -15.76 2.06 22.44
CA ALA A 1070 -14.93 2.71 21.42
C ALA A 1070 -15.76 3.58 20.45
N GLN A 1071 -17.02 3.19 20.16
CA GLN A 1071 -17.88 3.90 19.21
C GLN A 1071 -18.23 5.33 19.64
N GLY A 1072 -18.19 5.64 20.94
CA GLY A 1072 -18.40 7.00 21.46
C GLY A 1072 -17.14 7.83 21.58
N LYS A 1073 -16.09 7.52 20.82
CA LYS A 1073 -14.83 8.28 20.80
C LYS A 1073 -14.48 8.68 19.38
N VAL A 1074 -13.85 9.83 19.22
CA VAL A 1074 -13.12 10.16 18.00
C VAL A 1074 -11.75 9.49 18.08
N HIS A 1075 -11.37 8.79 17.02
CA HIS A 1075 -10.11 8.05 16.99
C HIS A 1075 -9.02 8.84 16.27
N SER A 1076 -7.97 9.20 17.02
CA SER A 1076 -6.82 9.94 16.51
C SER A 1076 -5.54 9.52 17.23
N VAL A 1077 -4.40 9.79 16.59
CA VAL A 1077 -3.06 9.65 17.18
C VAL A 1077 -2.34 10.99 17.14
N LYS A 1078 -1.49 11.24 18.14
CA LYS A 1078 -0.62 12.41 18.17
C LYS A 1078 0.60 12.17 17.29
N LYS A 1079 0.76 12.97 16.23
CA LYS A 1079 1.93 12.96 15.34
C LYS A 1079 2.77 14.20 15.60
N THR A 1080 4.09 14.04 15.56
CA THR A 1080 5.03 15.16 15.75
C THR A 1080 5.49 15.68 14.38
N VAL A 1081 5.42 17.00 14.16
CA VAL A 1081 5.95 17.67 12.96
C VAL A 1081 7.17 18.49 13.37
N GLY A 1082 8.38 18.04 13.01
CA GLY A 1082 9.62 18.72 13.42
C GLY A 1082 9.95 18.52 14.91
N GLU A 1083 10.61 19.49 15.52
CA GLU A 1083 11.01 19.45 16.93
C GLU A 1083 9.87 19.94 17.84
N GLY A 1084 9.02 19.00 18.30
CA GLY A 1084 8.12 19.23 19.45
C GLY A 1084 6.66 19.59 19.13
N GLU A 1085 6.32 20.02 17.92
CA GLU A 1085 4.94 20.35 17.54
C GLU A 1085 4.09 19.10 17.33
N VAL A 1086 2.90 19.05 17.94
CA VAL A 1086 1.98 17.91 17.87
C VAL A 1086 0.75 18.26 17.05
N PHE A 1087 0.37 17.39 16.12
CA PHE A 1087 -0.85 17.45 15.33
C PHE A 1087 -1.60 16.11 15.43
N HIS A 1088 -2.93 16.13 15.40
CA HIS A 1088 -3.71 14.88 15.44
C HIS A 1088 -3.89 14.27 14.04
N GLY A 1089 -3.39 13.05 13.83
CA GLY A 1089 -3.75 12.23 12.69
C GLY A 1089 -4.96 11.36 13.04
N TYR A 1090 -6.12 11.61 12.42
CA TYR A 1090 -7.32 10.81 12.64
C TYR A 1090 -7.20 9.44 11.97
N LEU A 1091 -7.95 8.46 12.47
CA LEU A 1091 -8.04 7.13 11.87
C LEU A 1091 -9.31 7.04 11.02
N THR A 1092 -9.21 6.33 9.88
CA THR A 1092 -10.38 5.92 9.10
C THR A 1092 -11.34 5.08 9.96
N GLU A 1093 -12.59 4.90 9.56
CA GLU A 1093 -13.59 4.17 10.37
C GLU A 1093 -13.16 2.73 10.71
N VAL A 1094 -12.44 2.07 9.80
CA VAL A 1094 -11.90 0.72 9.99
C VAL A 1094 -10.46 0.71 10.51
N TRP A 1095 -9.86 1.87 10.76
CA TRP A 1095 -8.50 2.04 11.29
C TRP A 1095 -7.43 1.41 10.38
N ASP A 1096 -7.67 1.37 9.07
CA ASP A 1096 -6.73 0.86 8.06
C ASP A 1096 -5.73 1.92 7.57
N GLY A 1097 -5.96 3.20 7.91
CA GLY A 1097 -5.10 4.29 7.51
C GLY A 1097 -5.32 5.56 8.32
N TYR A 1098 -4.46 6.53 8.07
CA TYR A 1098 -4.61 7.88 8.60
C TYR A 1098 -5.49 8.72 7.67
N TRP A 1099 -6.32 9.56 8.28
CA TRP A 1099 -7.14 10.53 7.59
C TRP A 1099 -6.94 11.92 8.24
N PRO A 1100 -6.94 13.01 7.45
CA PRO A 1100 -6.74 14.35 8.01
C PRO A 1100 -7.95 14.88 8.80
N PHE A 1101 -9.11 14.23 8.74
CA PHE A 1101 -10.34 14.70 9.38
C PHE A 1101 -10.92 13.64 10.33
N PRO A 1102 -11.64 14.04 11.40
CA PRO A 1102 -12.45 13.11 12.18
C PRO A 1102 -13.43 12.33 11.30
N CYS A 1103 -13.47 11.00 11.44
CA CYS A 1103 -14.33 10.16 10.61
C CYS A 1103 -15.70 9.85 11.25
N ALA A 1104 -15.72 9.52 12.55
CA ALA A 1104 -16.90 8.95 13.19
C ALA A 1104 -16.98 9.30 14.68
N LEU A 1105 -18.21 9.47 15.18
CA LEU A 1105 -18.54 9.57 16.60
C LEU A 1105 -20.01 9.19 16.81
N LYS A 1106 -20.27 8.03 17.42
CA LYS A 1106 -21.63 7.64 17.76
C LYS A 1106 -22.09 8.34 19.04
N VAL A 1107 -23.28 8.92 18.98
CA VAL A 1107 -23.94 9.60 20.10
C VAL A 1107 -25.35 9.05 20.31
N ASN A 1108 -25.81 9.11 21.56
CA ASN A 1108 -27.11 8.67 22.01
C ASN A 1108 -27.89 9.84 22.63
N TRP A 1109 -29.20 9.87 22.50
CA TRP A 1109 -30.07 10.81 23.22
C TRP A 1109 -31.42 10.17 23.56
N ASP A 1110 -32.11 10.79 24.50
CA ASP A 1110 -33.38 10.29 25.05
C ASP A 1110 -34.57 10.85 24.28
N GLU A 1111 -35.72 10.18 24.38
CA GLU A 1111 -37.00 10.66 23.81
C GLU A 1111 -37.48 12.00 24.39
#